data_AF-A0A7C8VIG9-F1
#
_entry.id   AF-A0A7C8VIG9-F1
#
_cell.length_a   1.000
_cell.length_b   1.000
_cell.length_c   1.000
_cell.angle_alpha   90.00
_cell.angle_beta   90.00
_cell.angle_gamma   90.00
#
_symmetry.space_group_name_H-M   'P 1'
#
loop_
_entity.id
_entity.type
_entity.pdbx_description
1 polymer ?
#
loop_
_entity_poly.entity_id
_entity_poly.type
_entity_poly.pdbx_seq_one_letter_code
_entity_poly.pdbx_strand_id
1 'polypeptide(L)'
;MDDDSVLNDDSGSLEHQACYIYTPTSEALSLSTPKKRRAASSSRTPRSKREKTDSNNCETIGALGHGFPTLLRDLEGEDAVNARFETFHRLWKDVERRTDDVLAQVNDETLQSVSSFVSKASQDIYGEKLPTGLILTGPNIAAHGVLFEQIESRIQSVDKRGRVAILTSKDSSNLKNVLKKIIRCVTEIHDGFVDEDDIVEAKSGKNPSRYNYDPEIIHDWCSTHPSAKVVVAVQDTEAFDPAVLVELISILHQYLPKIPFILLLGIATSEDIFYEKLPHSTIRLLRGDRFDVQRFEESMEQVFEEAVLSSQSVLKLGPRVADVIFERQKDHTRSVSSFVMALKYAYMSHFYANALSVILGSIDSEESLNTILSDAHCEAIRNLPSFKPFVETKILGFPWRARELLTSNKALKSAVFAASKECQRYSTNLAEAINLFRKLQSIVSPQQANEIPTYELYSRILWGEFTTRPAFRDAMLTTKKISSEKFLTLLTTLSELPSELSEKLSIAADKVQELQSEKAAKGSSLVSEFVLPDSHRTTVKSGRVRLDEQKSKMTSQDTEYQKLVTSTVQDLETYFKNKFKPYTNIFLHEIFFYDLKSPHSQVFAAKPRPSVERALSRPGDYLGCECCGGGNDDDGAGIGGSQPYSAVLYQLYLESPALIGVYDLWSAFRMVCLGDKADQEADDDDEEEKELQAQFYRALAELRYLGFVKYSKKKTDHLVKLAWKGL
;
A
#
# COMPACT_ATOMS: atom_id res chain seq x y z
N MET A 1 -22.88 -24.61 5.74
CA MET A 1 -22.43 -25.08 7.08
C MET A 1 -21.18 -24.30 7.31
N ASP A 2 -21.44 -23.08 7.75
CA ASP A 2 -20.57 -21.92 7.69
C ASP A 2 -20.08 -21.72 9.12
N ASP A 3 -18.79 -21.98 9.33
CA ASP A 3 -18.11 -21.60 10.57
C ASP A 3 -17.66 -20.14 10.42
N ASP A 4 -18.58 -19.23 10.73
CA ASP A 4 -18.29 -17.84 11.07
C ASP A 4 -17.53 -17.81 12.40
N SER A 5 -16.23 -18.11 12.33
CA SER A 5 -15.29 -17.75 13.38
C SER A 5 -15.08 -16.24 13.35
N VAL A 6 -15.91 -15.54 14.11
CA VAL A 6 -15.63 -14.17 14.55
C VAL A 6 -14.28 -14.21 15.26
N LEU A 7 -13.24 -13.77 14.54
CA LEU A 7 -11.94 -13.48 15.14
C LEU A 7 -12.17 -12.44 16.22
N ASN A 8 -12.16 -12.90 17.48
CA ASN A 8 -12.02 -12.01 18.62
C ASN A 8 -10.79 -11.13 18.35
N ASP A 9 -11.04 -9.84 18.18
CA ASP A 9 -10.03 -8.82 18.05
C ASP A 9 -9.37 -8.65 19.43
N ASP A 10 -8.50 -9.61 19.77
CA ASP A 10 -7.62 -9.60 20.93
C ASP A 10 -6.44 -8.62 20.70
N SER A 11 -6.69 -7.55 19.94
CA SER A 11 -5.72 -6.56 19.50
C SER A 11 -5.11 -5.79 20.66
N GLY A 12 -5.77 -5.76 21.82
CA GLY A 12 -5.24 -5.14 23.04
C GLY A 12 -4.09 -5.91 23.69
N SER A 13 -4.01 -7.24 23.55
CA SER A 13 -3.07 -8.05 24.34
C SER A 13 -1.62 -8.03 23.83
N LEU A 14 -1.40 -7.57 22.59
CA LEU A 14 -0.10 -7.56 21.93
C LEU A 14 0.50 -6.15 21.76
N GLU A 15 -0.25 -5.08 22.04
CA GLU A 15 0.29 -3.70 21.98
C GLU A 15 1.44 -3.49 22.98
N HIS A 16 1.45 -4.24 24.09
CA HIS A 16 2.52 -4.21 25.09
C HIS A 16 3.81 -4.92 24.65
N GLN A 17 3.78 -5.70 23.56
CA GLN A 17 4.96 -6.41 23.04
C GLN A 17 5.82 -5.54 22.12
N ALA A 18 5.40 -4.31 21.84
CA ALA A 18 6.11 -3.44 20.93
C ALA A 18 6.91 -2.38 21.70
N CYS A 19 8.08 -2.01 21.19
CA CYS A 19 8.98 -0.98 21.75
C CYS A 19 8.41 0.46 21.70
N TYR A 20 7.15 0.62 21.34
CA TYR A 20 6.49 1.91 21.14
C TYR A 20 5.95 2.42 22.47
N ILE A 21 6.72 3.31 23.10
CA ILE A 21 6.34 3.96 24.36
C ILE A 21 5.76 5.32 23.99
N TYR A 22 4.50 5.36 23.55
CA TYR A 22 3.77 6.62 23.47
C TYR A 22 2.96 6.82 24.75
N THR A 23 3.57 7.49 25.73
CA THR A 23 2.83 8.11 26.83
C THR A 23 2.71 9.59 26.52
N PRO A 24 1.50 10.18 26.44
CA PRO A 24 1.35 11.60 26.22
C PRO A 24 2.14 12.37 27.29
N THR A 25 2.84 13.42 26.86
CA THR A 25 3.68 14.24 27.75
C THR A 25 2.87 14.77 28.92
N SER A 26 3.56 15.06 30.03
CA SER A 26 2.97 15.58 31.26
C SER A 26 2.08 16.81 31.01
N GLU A 27 2.40 17.60 29.99
CA GLU A 27 1.63 18.77 29.55
C GLU A 27 0.41 18.44 28.67
N ALA A 28 0.49 17.43 27.79
CA ALA A 28 -0.66 16.95 27.01
C ALA A 28 -1.76 16.37 27.91
N LEU A 29 -1.38 15.72 29.02
CA LEU A 29 -2.29 15.26 30.07
C LEU A 29 -2.90 16.43 30.88
N SER A 30 -2.20 17.56 30.98
CA SER A 30 -2.71 18.75 31.67
C SER A 30 -3.80 19.49 30.88
N LEU A 31 -3.77 19.39 29.55
CA LEU A 31 -4.77 19.98 28.64
C LEU A 31 -6.05 19.15 28.52
N SER A 32 -6.01 17.85 28.82
CA SER A 32 -7.16 16.93 28.74
C SER A 32 -8.00 16.88 30.02
N THR A 33 -7.56 17.50 31.12
CA THR A 33 -8.39 17.63 32.33
C THR A 33 -9.31 18.86 32.22
N PRO A 34 -10.64 18.70 32.26
CA PRO A 34 -11.53 19.86 32.28
C PRO A 34 -11.32 20.61 33.61
N LYS A 35 -10.64 21.77 33.56
CA LYS A 35 -10.56 22.68 34.70
C LYS A 35 -11.98 23.00 35.16
N LYS A 36 -12.32 22.61 36.40
CA LYS A 36 -13.56 22.99 37.10
C LYS A 36 -13.82 24.49 36.91
N ARG A 37 -14.75 24.84 36.03
CA ARG A 37 -15.22 26.23 35.89
C ARG A 37 -16.03 26.56 37.14
N ARG A 38 -15.46 27.39 38.01
CA ARG A 38 -16.23 28.12 39.02
C ARG A 38 -17.27 28.97 38.30
N ALA A 39 -18.53 28.78 38.64
CA ALA A 39 -19.63 29.60 38.18
C ALA A 39 -19.44 31.04 38.70
N ALA A 40 -19.39 32.00 37.78
CA ALA A 40 -19.59 33.40 38.09
C ALA A 40 -20.62 33.96 37.09
N SER A 41 -21.76 34.32 37.65
CA SER A 41 -22.85 35.03 37.00
C SER A 41 -22.38 36.41 36.52
N SER A 42 -22.56 36.71 35.23
CA SER A 42 -23.18 37.98 34.83
C SER A 42 -23.55 37.97 33.35
N SER A 43 -24.75 38.45 33.09
CA SER A 43 -25.36 38.70 31.80
C SER A 43 -24.54 39.67 30.94
N ARG A 44 -24.19 39.25 29.71
CA ARG A 44 -24.09 40.14 28.53
C ARG A 44 -23.77 39.34 27.26
N THR A 45 -24.72 39.35 26.33
CA THR A 45 -24.57 38.84 24.96
C THR A 45 -23.50 39.61 24.17
N PRO A 46 -22.60 38.95 23.40
CA PRO A 46 -21.89 39.60 22.32
C PRO A 46 -22.32 39.08 20.94
N ARG A 47 -22.51 40.05 20.04
CA ARG A 47 -22.77 39.91 18.60
C ARG A 47 -21.63 39.20 17.87
N SER A 48 -22.02 38.36 16.92
CA SER A 48 -21.21 37.78 15.83
C SER A 48 -20.25 38.79 15.19
N LYS A 49 -18.95 38.60 15.41
CA LYS A 49 -17.90 38.97 14.47
C LYS A 49 -17.08 37.71 14.19
N ARG A 50 -17.11 37.30 12.93
CA ARG A 50 -16.35 36.17 12.39
C ARG A 50 -14.88 36.58 12.41
N GLU A 51 -14.15 36.15 13.43
CA GLU A 51 -12.71 36.32 13.52
C GLU A 51 -12.08 35.32 12.54
N LYS A 52 -11.34 35.85 11.55
CA LYS A 52 -10.46 35.02 10.72
C LYS A 52 -9.34 34.52 11.63
N THR A 53 -9.38 33.24 11.97
CA THR A 53 -8.22 32.55 12.53
C THR A 53 -7.15 32.50 11.46
N ASP A 54 -6.13 33.33 11.61
CA ASP A 54 -4.86 33.18 10.91
C ASP A 54 -4.25 31.82 11.28
N SER A 55 -3.89 31.05 10.26
CA SER A 55 -3.40 29.67 10.32
C SER A 55 -2.00 29.51 10.94
N ASN A 56 -1.49 30.52 11.66
CA ASN A 56 -0.09 30.57 12.09
C ASN A 56 0.16 30.42 13.61
N ASN A 57 -0.88 30.27 14.44
CA ASN A 57 -0.69 30.13 15.90
C ASN A 57 -1.29 28.83 16.46
N CYS A 58 -0.83 27.69 15.96
CA CYS A 58 -0.82 26.45 16.74
C CYS A 58 0.62 26.22 17.23
N GLU A 59 1.09 27.09 18.13
CA GLU A 59 2.30 26.78 18.89
C GLU A 59 1.95 25.67 19.89
N THR A 60 2.20 24.43 19.47
CA THR A 60 2.33 23.28 20.39
C THR A 60 3.58 23.53 21.22
N ILE A 61 3.42 24.27 22.32
CA ILE A 61 4.46 24.51 23.32
C ILE A 61 4.85 23.13 23.88
N GLY A 62 6.10 22.71 23.66
CA GLY A 62 6.63 21.39 24.02
C GLY A 62 7.20 20.57 22.86
N ALA A 63 6.93 20.96 21.61
CA ALA A 63 7.67 20.42 20.46
C ALA A 63 8.88 21.33 20.18
N LEU A 64 10.10 20.78 20.24
CA LEU A 64 11.21 21.32 19.46
C LEU A 64 10.71 21.54 18.02
N GLY A 65 11.15 22.60 17.32
CA GLY A 65 10.51 23.16 16.10
C GLY A 65 10.20 22.22 14.91
N HIS A 66 10.51 20.93 15.04
CA HIS A 66 10.23 19.84 14.12
C HIS A 66 9.03 18.92 14.52
N GLY A 67 8.36 19.14 15.66
CA GLY A 67 7.10 18.46 16.00
C GLY A 67 7.20 17.04 16.58
N PHE A 68 8.41 16.55 16.92
CA PHE A 68 8.59 15.23 17.54
C PHE A 68 8.42 15.33 19.07
N PRO A 69 7.68 14.42 19.72
CA PRO A 69 7.50 14.43 21.17
C PRO A 69 8.74 13.89 21.88
N THR A 70 9.00 14.41 23.08
CA THR A 70 9.91 13.80 24.05
C THR A 70 9.31 12.49 24.55
N LEU A 71 10.08 11.40 24.47
CA LEU A 71 9.66 10.06 24.93
C LEU A 71 10.34 9.68 26.25
N LEU A 72 10.12 8.44 26.68
CA LEU A 72 10.66 7.90 27.95
C LEU A 72 10.22 8.69 29.20
N ARG A 73 8.99 9.23 29.19
CA ARG A 73 8.45 10.12 30.24
C ARG A 73 9.30 11.39 30.44
N ASP A 74 9.60 12.07 29.33
CA ASP A 74 10.38 13.31 29.31
C ASP A 74 11.85 13.13 29.77
N LEU A 75 12.37 11.89 29.73
CA LEU A 75 13.77 11.55 30.04
C LEU A 75 14.66 11.45 28.78
N GLU A 76 14.08 11.58 27.59
CA GLU A 76 14.81 11.67 26.33
C GLU A 76 15.42 13.07 26.19
N GLY A 77 16.75 13.15 26.03
CA GLY A 77 17.44 14.42 25.84
C GLY A 77 17.15 15.05 24.48
N GLU A 78 17.22 16.38 24.39
CA GLU A 78 16.94 17.13 23.14
C GLU A 78 17.79 16.67 21.96
N ASP A 79 19.06 16.35 22.19
CA ASP A 79 19.97 15.82 21.16
C ASP A 79 19.47 14.49 20.58
N ALA A 80 18.89 13.61 21.41
CA ALA A 80 18.35 12.33 20.97
C ALA A 80 17.05 12.51 20.16
N VAL A 81 16.19 13.45 20.56
CA VAL A 81 14.98 13.80 19.80
C VAL A 81 15.34 14.37 18.42
N ASN A 82 16.30 15.31 18.38
CA ASN A 82 16.80 15.88 17.12
C ASN A 82 17.43 14.79 16.24
N ALA A 83 18.27 13.92 16.82
CA ALA A 83 18.89 12.81 16.09
C ALA A 83 17.83 11.84 15.52
N ARG A 84 16.74 11.59 16.24
CA ARG A 84 15.61 10.75 15.77
C ARG A 84 14.91 11.37 14.57
N PHE A 85 14.63 12.67 14.63
CA PHE A 85 14.03 13.43 13.53
C PHE A 85 14.93 13.49 12.27
N GLU A 86 16.21 13.81 12.45
CA GLU A 86 17.18 13.85 11.33
C GLU A 86 17.37 12.46 10.70
N THR A 87 17.42 11.41 11.52
CA THR A 87 17.52 10.03 11.06
C THR A 87 16.30 9.63 10.23
N PHE A 88 15.09 9.98 10.66
CA PHE A 88 13.87 9.75 9.89
C PHE A 88 13.96 10.40 8.51
N HIS A 89 14.30 11.70 8.45
CA HIS A 89 14.37 12.43 7.18
C HIS A 89 15.43 11.87 6.25
N ARG A 90 16.61 11.53 6.77
CA ARG A 90 17.70 10.93 5.99
C ARG A 90 17.27 9.59 5.40
N LEU A 91 16.82 8.66 6.24
CA LEU A 91 16.47 7.31 5.80
C LEU A 91 15.25 7.31 4.87
N TRP A 92 14.25 8.17 5.12
CA TRP A 92 13.10 8.28 4.23
C TRP A 92 13.49 8.87 2.87
N LYS A 93 14.29 9.94 2.84
CA LYS A 93 14.74 10.56 1.59
C LYS A 93 15.55 9.58 0.73
N ASP A 94 16.35 8.72 1.36
CA ASP A 94 17.08 7.67 0.66
C ASP A 94 16.12 6.66 0.01
N VAL A 95 15.09 6.21 0.74
CA VAL A 95 14.07 5.29 0.19
C VAL A 95 13.25 5.96 -0.91
N GLU A 96 12.75 7.18 -0.68
CA GLU A 96 11.95 7.96 -1.62
C GLU A 96 12.68 8.15 -2.95
N ARG A 97 13.96 8.54 -2.90
CA ARG A 97 14.81 8.65 -4.10
C ARG A 97 14.88 7.32 -4.86
N ARG A 98 15.17 6.21 -4.18
CA ARG A 98 15.30 4.91 -4.87
C ARG A 98 13.97 4.43 -5.45
N THR A 99 12.84 4.67 -4.77
CA THR A 99 11.52 4.32 -5.30
C THR A 99 11.14 5.18 -6.51
N ASP A 100 11.47 6.47 -6.49
CA ASP A 100 11.23 7.37 -7.61
C ASP A 100 12.12 7.00 -8.82
N ASP A 101 13.37 6.63 -8.58
CA ASP A 101 14.30 6.14 -9.61
C ASP A 101 13.74 4.87 -10.30
N VAL A 102 13.20 3.92 -9.53
CA VAL A 102 12.57 2.70 -10.07
C VAL A 102 11.31 3.04 -10.88
N LEU A 103 10.42 3.89 -10.36
CA LEU A 103 9.21 4.31 -11.07
C LEU A 103 9.50 5.06 -12.37
N ALA A 104 10.58 5.86 -12.41
CA ALA A 104 11.03 6.52 -13.63
C ALA A 104 11.53 5.52 -14.69
N GLN A 105 12.21 4.45 -14.26
CA GLN A 105 12.71 3.40 -15.15
C GLN A 105 11.58 2.52 -15.71
N VAL A 106 10.60 2.18 -14.87
CA VAL A 106 9.44 1.35 -15.25
C VAL A 106 8.71 1.90 -16.47
N ASN A 107 8.52 3.22 -16.54
CA ASN A 107 7.81 3.83 -17.65
C ASN A 107 8.70 4.10 -18.88
N ASP A 108 10.03 4.05 -18.77
CA ASP A 108 10.93 4.52 -19.84
C ASP A 108 10.79 3.72 -21.13
N GLU A 109 10.60 2.40 -21.06
CA GLU A 109 10.38 1.56 -22.24
C GLU A 109 9.08 1.93 -22.98
N THR A 110 8.01 2.19 -22.22
CA THR A 110 6.72 2.62 -22.79
C THR A 110 6.84 4.02 -23.38
N LEU A 111 7.49 4.95 -22.65
CA LEU A 111 7.74 6.32 -23.11
C LEU A 111 8.57 6.34 -24.40
N GLN A 112 9.61 5.50 -24.48
CA GLN A 112 10.45 5.37 -25.67
C GLN A 112 9.66 4.80 -26.85
N SER A 113 8.80 3.81 -26.61
CA SER A 113 7.93 3.23 -27.63
C SER A 113 6.91 4.25 -28.17
N VAL A 114 6.24 4.99 -27.28
CA VAL A 114 5.28 6.05 -27.65
C VAL A 114 5.99 7.19 -28.38
N SER A 115 7.15 7.64 -27.92
CA SER A 115 7.93 8.69 -28.61
C SER A 115 8.41 8.23 -29.99
N SER A 116 8.84 6.97 -30.10
CA SER A 116 9.23 6.38 -31.39
C SER A 116 8.05 6.31 -32.36
N PHE A 117 6.85 5.99 -31.87
CA PHE A 117 5.61 6.03 -32.64
C PHE A 117 5.28 7.45 -33.11
N VAL A 118 5.30 8.44 -32.22
CA VAL A 118 5.05 9.86 -32.57
C VAL A 118 6.04 10.35 -33.62
N SER A 119 7.31 9.94 -33.52
CA SER A 119 8.36 10.30 -34.46
C SER A 119 8.19 9.65 -35.84
N LYS A 120 7.72 8.39 -35.87
CA LYS A 120 7.50 7.64 -37.11
C LYS A 120 6.16 7.96 -37.78
N ALA A 121 5.19 8.51 -37.05
CA ALA A 121 3.87 8.81 -37.57
C ALA A 121 3.93 9.83 -38.73
N SER A 122 3.79 9.33 -39.95
CA SER A 122 3.69 10.11 -41.18
C SER A 122 2.51 9.66 -42.03
N GLN A 123 2.10 10.55 -42.94
CA GLN A 123 1.02 10.29 -43.87
C GLN A 123 1.33 9.12 -44.82
N ASP A 124 2.62 8.85 -45.09
CA ASP A 124 3.06 7.71 -45.91
C ASP A 124 2.77 6.35 -45.24
N ILE A 125 2.84 6.30 -43.90
CA ILE A 125 2.67 5.06 -43.15
C ILE A 125 1.20 4.82 -42.81
N TYR A 126 0.48 5.86 -42.39
CA TYR A 126 -0.89 5.76 -41.88
C TYR A 126 -1.96 6.09 -42.94
N GLY A 127 -1.56 6.62 -44.10
CA GLY A 127 -2.47 6.99 -45.19
C GLY A 127 -3.39 8.14 -44.78
N GLU A 128 -4.67 8.04 -45.16
CA GLU A 128 -5.70 9.02 -44.77
C GLU A 128 -6.24 8.77 -43.35
N LYS A 129 -5.80 7.73 -42.64
CA LYS A 129 -6.29 7.40 -41.30
C LYS A 129 -5.53 8.16 -40.22
N LEU A 130 -6.23 8.50 -39.13
CA LEU A 130 -5.65 9.19 -37.97
C LEU A 130 -4.72 8.23 -37.20
N PRO A 131 -3.41 8.55 -37.08
CA PRO A 131 -2.49 7.78 -36.25
C PRO A 131 -2.94 7.84 -34.80
N THR A 132 -3.23 6.68 -34.21
CA THR A 132 -3.77 6.59 -32.84
C THR A 132 -2.89 5.66 -32.01
N GLY A 133 -2.46 6.09 -30.82
CA GLY A 133 -1.79 5.25 -29.83
C GLY A 133 -2.79 4.84 -28.74
N LEU A 134 -3.03 3.54 -28.59
CA LEU A 134 -3.89 2.98 -27.56
C LEU A 134 -3.00 2.58 -26.38
N ILE A 135 -3.03 3.39 -25.31
CA ILE A 135 -2.20 3.17 -24.12
C ILE A 135 -3.06 2.43 -23.10
N LEU A 136 -2.75 1.15 -22.90
CA LEU A 136 -3.43 0.31 -21.93
C LEU A 136 -2.81 0.55 -20.54
N THR A 137 -3.42 1.46 -19.79
CA THR A 137 -2.92 1.97 -18.51
C THR A 137 -3.45 1.18 -17.30
N GLY A 138 -4.42 0.29 -17.51
CA GLY A 138 -5.01 -0.55 -16.47
C GLY A 138 -5.85 0.23 -15.44
N PRO A 139 -6.29 -0.43 -14.35
CA PRO A 139 -7.29 0.13 -13.43
C PRO A 139 -6.76 1.26 -12.52
N ASN A 140 -5.45 1.53 -12.51
CA ASN A 140 -4.84 2.52 -11.62
C ASN A 140 -4.95 3.96 -12.16
N ILE A 141 -6.16 4.52 -12.19
CA ILE A 141 -6.45 5.86 -12.72
C ILE A 141 -5.53 6.94 -12.13
N ALA A 142 -5.14 6.81 -10.85
CA ALA A 142 -4.28 7.78 -10.18
C ALA A 142 -2.86 7.88 -10.78
N ALA A 143 -2.36 6.82 -11.41
CA ALA A 143 -1.04 6.82 -12.06
C ALA A 143 -1.09 7.36 -13.50
N HIS A 144 -2.28 7.45 -14.12
CA HIS A 144 -2.40 7.86 -15.53
C HIS A 144 -1.92 9.30 -15.70
N GLY A 145 -2.26 10.20 -14.78
CA GLY A 145 -1.86 11.62 -14.86
C GLY A 145 -0.34 11.78 -14.96
N VAL A 146 0.41 11.14 -14.05
CA VAL A 146 1.87 11.19 -14.05
C VAL A 146 2.46 10.60 -15.33
N LEU A 147 1.91 9.51 -15.85
CA LEU A 147 2.35 8.91 -17.11
C LEU A 147 2.16 9.87 -18.29
N PHE A 148 0.98 10.50 -18.43
CA PHE A 148 0.71 11.42 -19.53
C PHE A 148 1.54 12.72 -19.44
N GLU A 149 1.81 13.21 -18.23
CA GLU A 149 2.76 14.31 -17.99
C GLU A 149 4.20 13.92 -18.38
N GLN A 150 4.62 12.69 -18.08
CA GLN A 150 5.92 12.17 -18.53
C GLN A 150 5.99 12.04 -20.06
N ILE A 151 4.91 11.59 -20.71
CA ILE A 151 4.79 11.53 -22.18
C ILE A 151 4.92 12.93 -22.77
N GLU A 152 4.20 13.91 -22.22
CA GLU A 152 4.27 15.31 -22.63
C GLU A 152 5.70 15.85 -22.53
N SER A 153 6.32 15.71 -21.35
CA SER A 153 7.68 16.18 -21.10
C SER A 153 8.69 15.53 -22.05
N ARG A 154 8.56 14.22 -22.31
CA ARG A 154 9.43 13.49 -23.24
C ARG A 154 9.32 14.00 -24.66
N ILE A 155 8.10 14.13 -25.19
CA ILE A 155 7.84 14.55 -26.58
C ILE A 155 8.25 16.02 -26.80
N GLN A 156 7.93 16.91 -25.85
CA GLN A 156 8.18 18.35 -25.98
C GLN A 156 9.63 18.72 -25.64
N SER A 157 10.14 18.27 -24.50
CA SER A 157 11.44 18.74 -23.96
C SER A 157 12.63 17.95 -24.49
N VAL A 158 12.50 16.61 -24.55
CA VAL A 158 13.61 15.71 -24.90
C VAL A 158 13.69 15.54 -26.42
N ASP A 159 12.62 15.05 -27.04
CA ASP A 159 12.63 14.67 -28.45
C ASP A 159 12.30 15.84 -29.39
N LYS A 160 11.72 16.93 -28.86
CA LYS A 160 11.37 18.17 -29.57
C LYS A 160 10.58 17.90 -30.86
N ARG A 161 9.64 16.96 -30.80
CA ARG A 161 8.88 16.48 -31.97
C ARG A 161 7.55 17.18 -32.19
N GLY A 162 7.12 18.02 -31.26
CA GLY A 162 5.82 18.68 -31.37
C GLY A 162 5.30 19.20 -30.04
N ARG A 163 4.00 19.49 -30.01
CA ARG A 163 3.24 19.87 -28.80
C ARG A 163 2.24 18.79 -28.45
N VAL A 164 1.99 18.63 -27.16
CA VAL A 164 1.04 17.67 -26.60
C VAL A 164 -0.06 18.44 -25.89
N ALA A 165 -1.33 18.10 -26.18
CA ALA A 165 -2.49 18.62 -25.47
C ALA A 165 -3.13 17.47 -24.69
N ILE A 166 -3.02 17.50 -23.35
CA ILE A 166 -3.62 16.50 -22.47
C ILE A 166 -5.06 16.90 -22.12
N LEU A 167 -6.01 16.01 -22.42
CA LEU A 167 -7.44 16.15 -22.18
C LEU A 167 -7.88 15.18 -21.10
N THR A 168 -8.69 15.69 -20.17
CA THR A 168 -9.29 14.92 -19.08
C THR A 168 -10.80 14.88 -19.26
N SER A 169 -11.48 13.97 -18.55
CA SER A 169 -12.95 13.88 -18.56
C SER A 169 -13.64 15.18 -18.14
N LYS A 170 -13.00 16.00 -17.29
CA LYS A 170 -13.51 17.31 -16.88
C LYS A 170 -13.61 18.30 -18.04
N ASP A 171 -12.78 18.14 -19.06
CA ASP A 171 -12.78 19.00 -20.25
C ASP A 171 -13.84 18.57 -21.28
N SER A 172 -14.42 17.36 -21.13
CA SER A 172 -15.32 16.72 -22.10
C SER A 172 -16.77 17.24 -22.09
N SER A 173 -17.07 18.27 -21.31
CA SER A 173 -18.44 18.81 -21.17
C SER A 173 -19.05 19.30 -22.48
N ASN A 174 -18.24 19.88 -23.37
CA ASN A 174 -18.63 20.21 -24.73
C ASN A 174 -17.39 20.20 -25.65
N LEU A 175 -17.62 20.12 -26.96
CA LEU A 175 -16.56 20.16 -27.97
C LEU A 175 -15.81 21.50 -28.00
N LYS A 176 -16.50 22.62 -27.76
CA LYS A 176 -15.92 23.98 -27.74
C LYS A 176 -14.76 24.08 -26.73
N ASN A 177 -14.94 23.54 -25.53
CA ASN A 177 -14.00 23.55 -24.41
C ASN A 177 -12.79 22.67 -24.73
N VAL A 178 -13.03 21.51 -25.33
CA VAL A 178 -11.96 20.61 -25.81
C VAL A 178 -11.08 21.32 -26.84
N LEU A 179 -11.68 21.93 -27.87
CA LEU A 179 -10.93 22.63 -28.92
C LEU A 179 -10.16 23.83 -28.38
N LYS A 180 -10.77 24.66 -27.53
CA LYS A 180 -10.08 25.76 -26.82
C LYS A 180 -8.86 25.27 -26.06
N LYS A 181 -9.01 24.16 -25.31
CA LYS A 181 -7.91 23.59 -24.54
C LYS A 181 -6.79 23.10 -25.44
N ILE A 182 -7.09 22.39 -26.52
CA ILE A 182 -6.08 21.96 -27.50
C ILE A 182 -5.34 23.17 -28.06
N ILE A 183 -6.06 24.19 -28.52
CA ILE A 183 -5.46 25.40 -29.10
C ILE A 183 -4.55 26.10 -28.08
N ARG A 184 -5.01 26.26 -26.83
CA ARG A 184 -4.23 26.87 -25.75
C ARG A 184 -2.93 26.10 -25.48
N CYS A 185 -3.00 24.77 -25.41
CA CYS A 185 -1.83 23.92 -25.16
C CYS A 185 -0.83 23.96 -26.33
N VAL A 186 -1.30 24.01 -27.58
CA VAL A 186 -0.41 24.00 -28.76
C VAL A 186 0.22 25.36 -29.02
N THR A 187 -0.53 26.45 -28.84
CA THR A 187 -0.09 27.81 -29.21
C THR A 187 0.59 28.59 -28.09
N GLU A 188 0.57 28.07 -26.86
CA GLU A 188 1.09 28.73 -25.64
C GLU A 188 0.51 30.12 -25.36
N ILE A 189 -0.61 30.52 -25.98
CA ILE A 189 -1.29 31.78 -25.68
C ILE A 189 -1.91 31.66 -24.28
N HIS A 190 -1.15 32.07 -23.26
CA HIS A 190 -1.49 31.87 -21.85
C HIS A 190 -2.15 33.07 -21.16
N ASP A 191 -2.29 34.23 -21.80
CA ASP A 191 -2.78 35.41 -21.07
C ASP A 191 -3.61 36.36 -21.95
N GLY A 192 -4.87 36.57 -21.56
CA GLY A 192 -5.71 37.67 -22.08
C GLY A 192 -7.21 37.38 -22.27
N PHE A 193 -7.65 36.13 -22.35
CA PHE A 193 -9.05 35.82 -22.70
C PHE A 193 -9.94 35.67 -21.47
N VAL A 194 -10.69 36.72 -21.16
CA VAL A 194 -11.63 36.77 -20.03
C VAL A 194 -13.02 36.25 -20.44
N ASP A 195 -13.34 36.21 -21.75
CA ASP A 195 -14.68 35.89 -22.24
C ASP A 195 -14.75 34.64 -23.14
N GLU A 196 -15.90 33.95 -23.08
CA GLU A 196 -16.14 32.68 -23.77
C GLU A 196 -16.15 32.76 -25.31
N ASP A 197 -16.22 33.96 -25.88
CA ASP A 197 -16.35 34.19 -27.33
C ASP A 197 -15.24 35.09 -27.92
N ASP A 198 -14.12 35.25 -27.20
CA ASP A 198 -13.03 36.09 -27.64
C ASP A 198 -12.45 35.64 -29.00
N ILE A 199 -12.32 36.61 -29.90
CA ILE A 199 -11.77 36.41 -31.23
C ILE A 199 -10.25 36.64 -31.17
N VAL A 200 -9.48 35.68 -31.66
CA VAL A 200 -8.01 35.76 -31.71
C VAL A 200 -7.61 36.65 -32.88
N GLU A 201 -7.16 37.87 -32.58
CA GLU A 201 -6.60 38.77 -33.58
C GLU A 201 -5.24 38.27 -34.07
N ALA A 202 -5.06 38.21 -35.39
CA ALA A 202 -3.81 37.76 -35.99
C ALA A 202 -2.67 38.75 -35.69
N LYS A 203 -1.51 38.25 -35.25
CA LYS A 203 -0.28 39.04 -34.99
C LYS A 203 0.28 39.76 -36.25
N SER A 204 -0.30 39.54 -37.42
CA SER A 204 0.02 40.20 -38.68
C SER A 204 -1.29 40.47 -39.41
N GLY A 205 -1.61 41.74 -39.70
CA GLY A 205 -2.91 42.24 -40.19
C GLY A 205 -3.37 41.76 -41.58
N LYS A 206 -3.00 40.54 -41.99
CA LYS A 206 -3.42 39.88 -43.24
C LYS A 206 -4.28 38.62 -43.01
N ASN A 207 -4.39 38.10 -41.79
CA ASN A 207 -5.25 36.94 -41.50
C ASN A 207 -6.58 37.39 -40.85
N PRO A 208 -7.71 36.76 -41.22
CA PRO A 208 -9.03 37.06 -40.64
C PRO A 208 -9.06 36.75 -39.14
N SER A 209 -9.85 37.52 -38.40
CA SER A 209 -10.11 37.29 -36.97
C SER A 209 -10.87 35.97 -36.80
N ARG A 210 -10.36 35.05 -35.98
CA ARG A 210 -10.92 33.69 -35.81
C ARG A 210 -11.35 33.45 -34.37
N TYR A 211 -12.42 32.69 -34.17
CA TYR A 211 -12.83 32.28 -32.82
C TYR A 211 -11.74 31.45 -32.15
N ASN A 212 -11.57 31.62 -30.84
CA ASN A 212 -10.58 30.89 -30.02
C ASN A 212 -10.74 29.36 -29.96
N TYR A 213 -11.75 28.78 -30.63
CA TYR A 213 -11.98 27.35 -30.80
C TYR A 213 -11.81 26.86 -32.25
N ASP A 214 -11.34 27.70 -33.17
CA ASP A 214 -11.14 27.35 -34.58
C ASP A 214 -9.83 26.56 -34.79
N PRO A 215 -9.87 25.30 -35.29
CA PRO A 215 -8.67 24.51 -35.59
C PRO A 215 -7.73 25.15 -36.62
N GLU A 216 -8.17 26.11 -37.42
CA GLU A 216 -7.27 26.85 -38.33
C GLU A 216 -6.15 27.60 -37.60
N ILE A 217 -6.36 27.96 -36.32
CA ILE A 217 -5.31 28.56 -35.48
C ILE A 217 -4.12 27.59 -35.32
N ILE A 218 -4.41 26.29 -35.18
CA ILE A 218 -3.37 25.24 -35.10
C ILE A 218 -2.64 25.11 -36.44
N HIS A 219 -3.36 25.21 -37.56
CA HIS A 219 -2.76 25.19 -38.89
C HIS A 219 -1.80 26.36 -39.11
N ASP A 220 -2.16 27.57 -38.70
CA ASP A 220 -1.28 28.75 -38.76
C ASP A 220 -0.02 28.52 -37.91
N TRP A 221 -0.15 27.90 -36.73
CA TRP A 221 0.99 27.52 -35.90
C TRP A 221 1.86 26.45 -36.57
N CYS A 222 1.29 25.39 -37.14
CA CYS A 222 2.02 24.37 -37.88
C CYS A 222 2.75 24.93 -39.11
N SER A 223 2.19 25.95 -39.76
CA SER A 223 2.85 26.64 -40.88
C SER A 223 4.14 27.34 -40.45
N THR A 224 4.21 27.80 -39.19
CA THR A 224 5.45 28.34 -38.60
C THR A 224 6.40 27.26 -38.08
N HIS A 225 5.94 26.02 -37.90
CA HIS A 225 6.69 24.89 -37.37
C HIS A 225 6.50 23.62 -38.23
N PRO A 226 7.07 23.58 -39.45
CA PRO A 226 6.76 22.55 -40.46
C PRO A 226 7.17 21.12 -40.09
N SER A 227 8.06 20.94 -39.10
CA SER A 227 8.47 19.62 -38.60
C SER A 227 7.74 19.19 -37.33
N ALA A 228 6.87 20.03 -36.76
CA ALA A 228 6.22 19.77 -35.48
C ALA A 228 4.91 18.97 -35.65
N LYS A 229 4.75 17.94 -34.82
CA LYS A 229 3.50 17.17 -34.70
C LYS A 229 2.58 17.79 -33.66
N VAL A 230 1.27 17.57 -33.81
CA VAL A 230 0.28 17.97 -32.81
C VAL A 230 -0.33 16.72 -32.21
N VAL A 231 0.07 16.40 -30.98
CA VAL A 231 -0.38 15.22 -30.25
C VAL A 231 -1.55 15.63 -29.35
N VAL A 232 -2.70 14.99 -29.52
CA VAL A 232 -3.86 15.15 -28.64
C VAL A 232 -3.96 13.88 -27.80
N ALA A 233 -3.83 14.00 -26.49
CA ALA A 233 -3.85 12.87 -25.57
C ALA A 233 -5.10 12.92 -24.69
N VAL A 234 -5.97 11.92 -24.77
CA VAL A 234 -7.12 11.76 -23.88
C VAL A 234 -6.72 10.80 -22.77
N GLN A 235 -6.63 11.29 -21.53
CA GLN A 235 -6.13 10.52 -20.40
C GLN A 235 -7.10 9.39 -19.99
N ASP A 236 -8.38 9.72 -19.77
CA ASP A 236 -9.39 8.79 -19.26
C ASP A 236 -10.50 8.62 -20.29
N THR A 237 -10.32 7.72 -21.25
CA THR A 237 -11.29 7.55 -22.35
C THR A 237 -12.63 7.01 -21.86
N GLU A 238 -12.65 6.18 -20.81
CA GLU A 238 -13.90 5.61 -20.28
C GLU A 238 -14.83 6.62 -19.60
N ALA A 239 -14.26 7.67 -19.00
CA ALA A 239 -14.99 8.73 -18.31
C ALA A 239 -15.27 9.94 -19.22
N PHE A 240 -14.74 9.94 -20.45
CA PHE A 240 -14.97 10.97 -21.45
C PHE A 240 -16.35 10.79 -22.09
N ASP A 241 -17.05 11.89 -22.39
CA ASP A 241 -18.33 11.82 -23.11
C ASP A 241 -18.13 11.20 -24.51
N PRO A 242 -18.74 10.03 -24.81
CA PRO A 242 -18.58 9.37 -26.10
C PRO A 242 -19.02 10.24 -27.28
N ALA A 243 -20.05 11.08 -27.12
CA ALA A 243 -20.53 11.95 -28.19
C ALA A 243 -19.46 13.00 -28.57
N VAL A 244 -18.88 13.64 -27.57
CA VAL A 244 -17.81 14.64 -27.75
C VAL A 244 -16.55 13.98 -28.32
N LEU A 245 -16.21 12.76 -27.88
CA LEU A 245 -15.06 12.03 -28.42
C LEU A 245 -15.22 11.71 -29.91
N VAL A 246 -16.42 11.28 -30.34
CA VAL A 246 -16.72 10.99 -31.75
C VAL A 246 -16.61 12.25 -32.61
N GLU A 247 -17.15 13.37 -32.15
CA GLU A 247 -17.04 14.65 -32.83
C GLU A 247 -15.58 15.12 -32.92
N LEU A 248 -14.82 15.01 -31.82
CA LEU A 248 -13.40 15.34 -31.78
C LEU A 248 -12.61 14.52 -32.81
N ILE A 249 -12.75 13.19 -32.82
CA ILE A 249 -12.06 12.32 -33.78
C ILE A 249 -12.40 12.71 -35.23
N SER A 250 -13.67 13.03 -35.49
CA SER A 250 -14.13 13.46 -36.81
C SER A 250 -13.46 14.75 -37.26
N ILE A 251 -13.32 15.73 -36.36
CA ILE A 251 -12.63 17.00 -36.65
C ILE A 251 -11.13 16.78 -36.86
N LEU A 252 -10.47 16.01 -35.99
CA LEU A 252 -9.04 15.71 -36.13
C LEU A 252 -8.73 15.02 -37.46
N HIS A 253 -9.59 14.09 -37.90
CA HIS A 253 -9.47 13.42 -39.19
C HIS A 253 -9.67 14.37 -40.38
N GLN A 254 -10.68 15.25 -40.34
CA GLN A 254 -10.93 16.22 -41.42
C GLN A 254 -9.75 17.19 -41.65
N TYR A 255 -9.06 17.56 -40.58
CA TYR A 255 -7.91 18.46 -40.65
C TYR A 255 -6.56 17.74 -40.79
N LEU A 256 -6.53 16.41 -40.80
CA LEU A 256 -5.32 15.59 -40.92
C LEU A 256 -4.44 15.94 -42.14
N PRO A 257 -4.97 16.28 -43.34
CA PRO A 257 -4.13 16.68 -44.47
C PRO A 257 -3.41 18.02 -44.28
N LYS A 258 -3.91 18.87 -43.39
CA LYS A 258 -3.38 20.22 -43.11
C LYS A 258 -2.51 20.24 -41.86
N ILE A 259 -2.88 19.45 -40.85
CA ILE A 259 -2.24 19.42 -39.54
C ILE A 259 -1.85 17.97 -39.24
N PRO A 260 -0.58 17.70 -38.90
CA PRO A 260 -0.13 16.35 -38.59
C PRO A 260 -0.58 15.93 -37.17
N PHE A 261 -1.88 15.66 -37.03
CA PHE A 261 -2.49 15.20 -35.78
C PHE A 261 -2.11 13.76 -35.46
N ILE A 262 -1.86 13.51 -34.18
CA ILE A 262 -1.67 12.19 -33.59
C ILE A 262 -2.57 12.12 -32.36
N LEU A 263 -3.32 11.04 -32.21
CA LEU A 263 -4.23 10.84 -31.09
C LEU A 263 -3.63 9.81 -30.12
N LEU A 264 -3.55 10.10 -28.82
CA LEU A 264 -3.22 9.12 -27.79
C LEU A 264 -4.46 8.92 -26.91
N LEU A 265 -4.83 7.67 -26.66
CA LEU A 265 -6.00 7.32 -25.85
C LEU A 265 -5.57 6.44 -24.69
N GLY A 266 -5.75 6.92 -23.46
CA GLY A 266 -5.59 6.14 -22.25
C GLY A 266 -6.83 5.29 -22.01
N ILE A 267 -6.63 3.98 -21.96
CA ILE A 267 -7.69 2.99 -21.77
C ILE A 267 -7.36 2.22 -20.49
N ALA A 268 -8.23 2.36 -19.48
CA ALA A 268 -8.10 1.67 -18.21
C ALA A 268 -8.53 0.19 -18.28
N THR A 269 -9.45 -0.12 -19.20
CA THR A 269 -10.08 -1.43 -19.35
C THR A 269 -9.48 -2.25 -20.51
N SER A 270 -10.31 -2.94 -21.30
CA SER A 270 -9.88 -3.62 -22.53
C SER A 270 -10.22 -2.78 -23.75
N GLU A 271 -9.46 -2.99 -24.82
CA GLU A 271 -9.73 -2.35 -26.11
C GLU A 271 -11.10 -2.73 -26.68
N ASP A 272 -11.61 -3.92 -26.39
CA ASP A 272 -12.95 -4.37 -26.82
C ASP A 272 -14.07 -3.48 -26.26
N ILE A 273 -14.02 -3.18 -24.95
CA ILE A 273 -15.01 -2.30 -24.29
C ILE A 273 -14.92 -0.89 -24.87
N PHE A 274 -13.71 -0.43 -25.19
CA PHE A 274 -13.52 0.84 -25.86
C PHE A 274 -14.14 0.86 -27.27
N TYR A 275 -13.92 -0.18 -28.07
CA TYR A 275 -14.52 -0.28 -29.40
C TYR A 275 -16.05 -0.37 -29.37
N GLU A 276 -16.64 -1.00 -28.35
CA GLU A 276 -18.10 -1.03 -28.17
C GLU A 276 -18.71 0.35 -27.91
N LYS A 277 -17.94 1.28 -27.30
CA LYS A 277 -18.41 2.64 -27.02
C LYS A 277 -18.41 3.55 -28.26
N LEU A 278 -17.70 3.18 -29.31
CA LEU A 278 -17.56 4.00 -30.51
C LEU A 278 -18.35 3.44 -31.70
N PRO A 279 -19.03 4.30 -32.47
CA PRO A 279 -19.60 3.88 -33.74
C PRO A 279 -18.55 3.31 -34.70
N HIS A 280 -18.87 2.25 -35.43
CA HIS A 280 -17.97 1.66 -36.44
C HIS A 280 -17.51 2.65 -37.51
N SER A 281 -18.29 3.69 -37.81
CA SER A 281 -17.89 4.78 -38.71
C SER A 281 -16.67 5.52 -38.19
N THR A 282 -16.63 5.80 -36.88
CA THR A 282 -15.52 6.50 -36.22
C THR A 282 -14.29 5.62 -36.13
N ILE A 283 -14.44 4.34 -35.78
CA ILE A 283 -13.34 3.39 -35.69
C ILE A 283 -12.61 3.24 -37.03
N ARG A 284 -13.33 3.30 -38.16
CA ARG A 284 -12.73 3.23 -39.50
C ARG A 284 -11.77 4.38 -39.82
N LEU A 285 -11.93 5.53 -39.15
CA LEU A 285 -11.07 6.71 -39.30
C LEU A 285 -9.73 6.54 -38.57
N LEU A 286 -9.67 5.64 -37.59
CA LEU A 286 -8.50 5.42 -36.74
C LEU A 286 -7.61 4.32 -37.31
N ARG A 287 -6.31 4.46 -37.07
CA ARG A 287 -5.34 3.37 -37.18
C ARG A 287 -4.52 3.33 -35.90
N GLY A 288 -4.87 2.37 -35.04
CA GLY A 288 -4.35 2.21 -33.70
C GLY A 288 -3.10 1.34 -33.62
N ASP A 289 -2.08 1.80 -32.91
CA ASP A 289 -0.98 0.99 -32.40
C ASP A 289 -1.15 0.83 -30.88
N ARG A 290 -0.91 -0.38 -30.37
CA ARG A 290 -1.11 -0.73 -28.97
C ARG A 290 0.18 -0.55 -28.17
N PHE A 291 0.06 0.08 -27.01
CA PHE A 291 1.12 0.24 -26.01
C PHE A 291 0.63 -0.30 -24.67
N ASP A 292 1.22 -1.41 -24.25
CA ASP A 292 0.97 -1.99 -22.94
C ASP A 292 1.86 -1.30 -21.90
N VAL A 293 1.23 -0.66 -20.89
CA VAL A 293 1.97 -0.19 -19.72
C VAL A 293 2.33 -1.39 -18.84
N GLN A 294 3.48 -1.33 -18.17
CA GLN A 294 3.90 -2.39 -17.26
C GLN A 294 2.83 -2.70 -16.21
N ARG A 295 2.68 -3.98 -15.88
CA ARG A 295 1.68 -4.46 -14.92
C ARG A 295 2.01 -4.00 -13.51
N PHE A 296 0.97 -3.67 -12.76
CA PHE A 296 1.07 -3.22 -11.36
C PHE A 296 1.87 -4.18 -10.49
N GLU A 297 1.65 -5.49 -10.64
CA GLU A 297 2.29 -6.52 -9.82
C GLU A 297 3.81 -6.50 -9.97
N GLU A 298 4.30 -6.32 -11.20
CA GLU A 298 5.74 -6.26 -11.51
C GLU A 298 6.38 -4.98 -10.98
N SER A 299 5.74 -3.83 -11.21
CA SER A 299 6.22 -2.54 -10.70
C SER A 299 6.23 -2.52 -9.16
N MET A 300 5.21 -3.12 -8.54
CA MET A 300 5.12 -3.24 -7.09
C MET A 300 6.22 -4.15 -6.53
N GLU A 301 6.52 -5.27 -7.20
CA GLU A 301 7.60 -6.17 -6.80
C GLU A 301 8.97 -5.48 -6.86
N GLN A 302 9.27 -4.76 -7.96
CA GLN A 302 10.51 -3.99 -8.10
C GLN A 302 10.64 -2.89 -7.03
N VAL A 303 9.57 -2.14 -6.78
CA VAL A 303 9.57 -1.10 -5.74
C VAL A 303 9.72 -1.71 -4.34
N PHE A 304 9.11 -2.86 -4.07
CA PHE A 304 9.28 -3.57 -2.80
C PHE A 304 10.72 -4.07 -2.60
N GLU A 305 11.31 -4.66 -3.63
CA GLU A 305 12.68 -5.14 -3.60
C GLU A 305 13.65 -4.01 -3.27
N GLU A 306 13.50 -2.85 -3.91
CA GLU A 306 14.40 -1.71 -3.69
C GLU A 306 14.12 -0.94 -2.39
N ALA A 307 12.84 -0.79 -2.02
CA ALA A 307 12.46 -0.03 -0.82
C ALA A 307 12.70 -0.82 0.48
N VAL A 308 12.36 -2.12 0.47
CA VAL A 308 12.31 -2.95 1.68
C VAL A 308 13.39 -4.02 1.69
N LEU A 309 13.61 -4.78 0.62
CA LEU A 309 14.59 -5.89 0.63
C LEU A 309 16.04 -5.41 0.45
N SER A 310 16.26 -4.28 -0.21
CA SER A 310 17.59 -3.70 -0.44
C SER A 310 18.44 -3.65 0.84
N SER A 311 19.71 -4.02 0.73
CA SER A 311 20.68 -3.98 1.84
C SER A 311 20.93 -2.57 2.37
N GLN A 312 20.62 -1.55 1.56
CA GLN A 312 20.68 -0.15 1.94
C GLN A 312 19.49 0.29 2.81
N SER A 313 18.38 -0.45 2.77
CA SER A 313 17.24 -0.16 3.63
C SER A 313 17.52 -0.71 5.03
N VAL A 314 17.49 0.19 6.02
CA VAL A 314 17.83 -0.15 7.41
C VAL A 314 16.60 -0.63 8.18
N LEU A 315 15.48 0.08 8.04
CA LEU A 315 14.20 -0.28 8.66
C LEU A 315 13.45 -1.24 7.74
N LYS A 316 12.97 -2.34 8.30
CA LYS A 316 12.24 -3.40 7.60
C LYS A 316 10.79 -3.44 8.06
N LEU A 317 9.91 -3.96 7.22
CA LEU A 317 8.50 -4.16 7.58
C LEU A 317 8.36 -5.49 8.34
N GLY A 318 7.66 -5.47 9.46
CA GLY A 318 7.21 -6.69 10.11
C GLY A 318 6.11 -7.37 9.31
N PRO A 319 5.89 -8.68 9.54
CA PRO A 319 4.95 -9.46 8.75
C PRO A 319 3.49 -8.99 8.86
N ARG A 320 3.03 -8.54 10.04
CA ARG A 320 1.63 -8.12 10.23
C ARG A 320 1.34 -6.84 9.47
N VAL A 321 2.27 -5.89 9.51
CA VAL A 321 2.15 -4.63 8.77
C VAL A 321 2.29 -4.88 7.27
N ALA A 322 3.25 -5.71 6.88
CA ALA A 322 3.43 -6.13 5.49
C ALA A 322 2.14 -6.74 4.92
N ASP A 323 1.54 -7.72 5.62
CA ASP A 323 0.29 -8.36 5.20
C ASP A 323 -0.84 -7.34 5.01
N VAL A 324 -1.06 -6.44 5.97
CA VAL A 324 -2.10 -5.41 5.85
C VAL A 324 -1.87 -4.47 4.67
N ILE A 325 -0.61 -4.07 4.43
CA ILE A 325 -0.28 -3.22 3.30
C ILE A 325 -0.52 -3.96 1.99
N PHE A 326 -0.09 -5.23 1.88
CA PHE A 326 -0.19 -6.01 0.65
C PHE A 326 -1.62 -6.47 0.35
N GLU A 327 -2.38 -6.93 1.34
CA GLU A 327 -3.81 -7.21 1.22
C GLU A 327 -4.56 -5.98 0.70
N ARG A 328 -4.29 -4.80 1.29
CA ARG A 328 -4.86 -3.54 0.82
C ARG A 328 -4.49 -3.23 -0.63
N GLN A 329 -3.24 -3.43 -1.04
CA GLN A 329 -2.85 -3.16 -2.42
C GLN A 329 -3.48 -4.14 -3.42
N LYS A 330 -3.62 -5.41 -3.03
CA LYS A 330 -4.16 -6.47 -3.87
C LYS A 330 -5.69 -6.33 -4.04
N ASP A 331 -6.40 -6.10 -2.94
CA ASP A 331 -7.85 -6.22 -2.88
C ASP A 331 -8.58 -4.87 -2.98
N HIS A 332 -7.91 -3.75 -2.68
CA HIS A 332 -8.57 -2.44 -2.59
C HIS A 332 -7.93 -1.35 -3.45
N THR A 333 -6.63 -1.11 -3.31
CA THR A 333 -5.93 -0.01 -3.99
C THR A 333 -4.80 -0.55 -4.85
N ARG A 334 -5.00 -0.80 -6.14
CA ARG A 334 -3.91 -1.22 -7.04
C ARG A 334 -3.03 -0.03 -7.44
N SER A 335 -2.25 0.51 -6.50
CA SER A 335 -1.40 1.68 -6.75
C SER A 335 -0.07 1.66 -5.99
N VAL A 336 1.04 1.81 -6.73
CA VAL A 336 2.39 1.83 -6.16
C VAL A 336 2.62 3.08 -5.31
N SER A 337 2.03 4.22 -5.68
CA SER A 337 2.12 5.43 -4.85
C SER A 337 1.42 5.27 -3.51
N SER A 338 0.29 4.56 -3.47
CA SER A 338 -0.40 4.20 -2.21
C SER A 338 0.46 3.31 -1.32
N PHE A 339 1.23 2.38 -1.91
CA PHE A 339 2.23 1.59 -1.19
C PHE A 339 3.35 2.46 -0.61
N VAL A 340 3.96 3.34 -1.41
CA VAL A 340 5.02 4.26 -0.96
C VAL A 340 4.53 5.16 0.18
N MET A 341 3.29 5.67 0.10
CA MET A 341 2.69 6.46 1.18
C MET A 341 2.44 5.64 2.45
N ALA A 342 2.04 4.37 2.32
CA ALA A 342 1.91 3.47 3.46
C ALA A 342 3.28 3.19 4.10
N LEU A 343 4.33 2.99 3.29
CA LEU A 343 5.70 2.83 3.78
C LEU A 343 6.20 4.10 4.49
N LYS A 344 5.92 5.29 3.94
CA LYS A 344 6.25 6.59 4.58
C LYS A 344 5.63 6.69 5.97
N TYR A 345 4.37 6.31 6.09
CA TYR A 345 3.66 6.33 7.36
C TYR A 345 4.23 5.31 8.35
N ALA A 346 4.75 4.16 7.88
CA ALA A 346 5.43 3.18 8.72
C ALA A 346 6.70 3.77 9.34
N TYR A 347 7.53 4.43 8.51
CA TYR A 347 8.72 5.16 8.97
C TYR A 347 8.33 6.25 9.95
N MET A 348 7.35 7.10 9.59
CA MET A 348 6.89 8.18 10.45
C MET A 348 6.43 7.64 11.81
N SER A 349 5.58 6.61 11.83
CA SER A 349 5.08 6.00 13.06
C SER A 349 6.19 5.37 13.89
N HIS A 350 7.16 4.71 13.24
CA HIS A 350 8.30 4.10 13.91
C HIS A 350 9.15 5.15 14.62
N PHE A 351 9.59 6.18 13.90
CA PHE A 351 10.44 7.22 14.45
C PHE A 351 9.70 8.16 15.40
N TYR A 352 8.39 8.33 15.26
CA TYR A 352 7.60 9.19 16.14
C TYR A 352 7.33 8.56 17.52
N ALA A 353 7.04 7.26 17.57
CA ALA A 353 6.60 6.56 18.79
C ALA A 353 7.67 5.70 19.48
N ASN A 354 8.86 5.51 18.88
CA ASN A 354 9.94 4.69 19.43
C ASN A 354 11.21 5.52 19.70
N ALA A 355 11.57 5.69 20.98
CA ALA A 355 12.81 6.39 21.38
C ALA A 355 14.06 5.63 20.92
N LEU A 356 14.00 4.29 20.86
CA LEU A 356 15.13 3.44 20.49
C LEU A 356 15.43 3.47 18.99
N SER A 357 14.56 4.07 18.17
CA SER A 357 14.79 4.25 16.73
C SER A 357 16.03 5.11 16.42
N VAL A 358 16.52 5.89 17.39
CA VAL A 358 17.80 6.61 17.30
C VAL A 358 18.98 5.69 16.99
N ILE A 359 18.91 4.42 17.41
CA ILE A 359 19.94 3.41 17.14
C ILE A 359 20.13 3.21 15.63
N LEU A 360 19.05 3.33 14.84
CA LEU A 360 19.09 3.20 13.38
C LEU A 360 19.94 4.29 12.72
N GLY A 361 20.11 5.44 13.38
CA GLY A 361 20.92 6.55 12.92
C GLY A 361 22.41 6.37 13.16
N SER A 362 22.82 5.49 14.08
CA SER A 362 24.20 5.35 14.58
C SER A 362 24.76 3.94 14.44
N ILE A 363 24.25 3.15 13.49
CA ILE A 363 24.69 1.76 13.30
C ILE A 363 26.15 1.66 12.83
N ASP A 364 26.72 2.73 12.27
CA ASP A 364 28.05 2.71 11.68
C ASP A 364 29.19 2.92 12.69
N SER A 365 28.91 3.57 13.82
CA SER A 365 29.92 3.91 14.83
C SER A 365 29.45 3.58 16.24
N GLU A 366 30.22 2.74 16.93
CA GLU A 366 30.00 2.43 18.35
C GLU A 366 30.15 3.68 19.23
N GLU A 367 31.03 4.61 18.87
CA GLU A 367 31.24 5.86 19.61
C GLU A 367 30.01 6.76 19.56
N SER A 368 29.41 6.93 18.38
CA SER A 368 28.19 7.73 18.21
C SER A 368 27.02 7.13 19.00
N LEU A 369 26.86 5.82 18.94
CA LEU A 369 25.85 5.10 19.72
C LEU A 369 26.08 5.25 21.22
N ASN A 370 27.33 5.22 21.67
CA ASN A 370 27.68 5.41 23.08
C ASN A 370 27.34 6.81 23.59
N THR A 371 27.52 7.84 22.75
CA THR A 371 27.23 9.24 23.09
C THR A 371 25.73 9.52 23.14
N ILE A 372 24.96 9.00 22.18
CA ILE A 372 23.53 9.32 22.04
C ILE A 372 22.66 8.54 23.05
N LEU A 373 23.02 7.30 23.37
CA LEU A 373 22.25 6.48 24.30
C LEU A 373 22.40 6.95 25.74
N SER A 374 21.35 7.57 26.29
CA SER A 374 21.26 7.89 27.72
C SER A 374 20.97 6.65 28.58
N ASP A 375 21.05 6.79 29.90
CA ASP A 375 20.73 5.71 30.84
C ASP A 375 19.27 5.25 30.72
N ALA A 376 18.35 6.17 30.44
CA ALA A 376 16.93 5.84 30.19
C ALA A 376 16.76 4.94 28.95
N HIS A 377 17.56 5.15 27.90
CA HIS A 377 17.56 4.27 26.74
C HIS A 377 18.09 2.87 27.09
N CYS A 378 19.14 2.78 27.91
CA CYS A 378 19.65 1.50 28.39
C CYS A 378 18.58 0.70 29.15
N GLU A 379 17.81 1.36 30.02
CA GLU A 379 16.70 0.71 30.72
C GLU A 379 15.56 0.31 29.77
N ALA A 380 15.23 1.15 28.78
CA ALA A 380 14.24 0.79 27.77
C ALA A 380 14.69 -0.45 26.96
N ILE A 381 15.97 -0.57 26.60
CA ILE A 381 16.53 -1.73 25.92
C ILE A 381 16.43 -2.99 26.78
N ARG A 382 16.69 -2.90 28.09
CA ARG A 382 16.54 -4.04 29.02
C ARG A 382 15.11 -4.52 29.15
N ASN A 383 14.14 -3.65 28.90
CA ASN A 383 12.70 -3.97 28.93
C ASN A 383 12.17 -4.49 27.57
N LEU A 384 13.01 -4.59 26.54
CA LEU A 384 12.59 -5.17 25.26
C LEU A 384 12.30 -6.67 25.41
N PRO A 385 11.23 -7.17 24.77
CA PRO A 385 10.93 -8.60 24.71
C PRO A 385 12.12 -9.44 24.20
N SER A 386 12.85 -8.96 23.19
CA SER A 386 14.01 -9.65 22.62
C SER A 386 15.23 -9.72 23.53
N PHE A 387 15.33 -8.85 24.54
CA PHE A 387 16.46 -8.83 25.47
C PHE A 387 16.47 -10.06 26.38
N LYS A 388 15.30 -10.51 26.84
CA LYS A 388 15.19 -11.63 27.78
C LYS A 388 15.71 -12.95 27.17
N PRO A 389 15.23 -13.43 26.00
CA PRO A 389 15.77 -14.64 25.37
C PRO A 389 17.26 -14.55 25.05
N PHE A 390 17.74 -13.35 24.69
CA PHE A 390 19.16 -13.10 24.45
C PHE A 390 20.00 -13.33 25.71
N VAL A 391 19.59 -12.77 26.84
CA VAL A 391 20.29 -12.94 28.13
C VAL A 391 20.19 -14.40 28.60
N GLU A 392 19.03 -15.04 28.51
CA GLU A 392 18.84 -16.46 28.86
C GLU A 392 19.79 -17.38 28.09
N THR A 393 19.97 -17.13 26.80
CA THR A 393 20.93 -17.88 25.97
C THR A 393 22.37 -17.68 26.43
N LYS A 394 22.73 -16.48 26.92
CA LYS A 394 24.07 -16.22 27.47
C LYS A 394 24.28 -16.82 28.85
N ILE A 395 23.23 -17.00 29.66
CA ILE A 395 23.33 -17.66 30.97
C ILE A 395 23.84 -19.10 30.82
N LEU A 396 23.40 -19.83 29.79
CA LEU A 396 23.80 -21.22 29.56
C LEU A 396 25.31 -21.39 29.31
N GLY A 397 25.98 -20.38 28.75
CA GLY A 397 27.43 -20.42 28.47
C GLY A 397 28.28 -19.60 29.43
N PHE A 398 27.89 -18.34 29.68
CA PHE A 398 28.68 -17.35 30.39
C PHE A 398 27.81 -16.50 31.34
N PRO A 399 27.45 -17.01 32.54
CA PRO A 399 26.57 -16.30 33.49
C PRO A 399 27.08 -14.92 33.92
N TRP A 400 28.41 -14.74 33.99
CA TRP A 400 29.03 -13.46 34.34
C TRP A 400 28.75 -12.37 33.30
N ARG A 401 28.73 -12.74 32.01
CA ARG A 401 28.42 -11.84 30.90
C ARG A 401 26.94 -11.46 30.88
N ALA A 402 26.06 -12.39 31.25
CA ALA A 402 24.64 -12.09 31.46
C ALA A 402 24.43 -11.07 32.59
N ARG A 403 25.13 -11.24 33.73
CA ARG A 403 25.12 -10.26 34.82
C ARG A 403 25.65 -8.91 34.37
N GLU A 404 26.72 -8.88 33.58
CA GLU A 404 27.31 -7.65 33.07
C GLU A 404 26.34 -6.85 32.19
N LEU A 405 25.56 -7.51 31.32
CA LEU A 405 24.52 -6.88 30.49
C LEU A 405 23.41 -6.22 31.33
N LEU A 406 23.06 -6.83 32.47
CA LEU A 406 22.06 -6.32 33.40
C LEU A 406 22.56 -5.13 34.23
N THR A 407 23.84 -5.12 34.62
CA THR A 407 24.38 -4.12 35.55
C THR A 407 25.18 -2.99 34.91
N SER A 408 25.82 -3.23 33.76
CA SER A 408 26.75 -2.29 33.13
C SER A 408 26.18 -1.71 31.83
N ASN A 409 25.95 -0.39 31.81
CA ASN A 409 25.48 0.31 30.61
C ASN A 409 26.54 0.26 29.49
N LYS A 410 27.83 0.30 29.81
CA LYS A 410 28.90 0.20 28.80
C LYS A 410 28.88 -1.13 28.07
N ALA A 411 28.76 -2.24 28.81
CA ALA A 411 28.69 -3.57 28.22
C ALA A 411 27.41 -3.76 27.39
N LEU A 412 26.28 -3.20 27.85
CA LEU A 412 25.03 -3.22 27.11
C LEU A 412 25.17 -2.45 25.78
N LYS A 413 25.75 -1.25 25.78
CA LYS A 413 25.94 -0.47 24.55
C LYS A 413 26.82 -1.17 23.51
N SER A 414 27.92 -1.81 23.93
CA SER A 414 28.74 -2.63 23.02
C SER A 414 27.97 -3.87 22.50
N ALA A 415 27.11 -4.47 23.33
CA ALA A 415 26.24 -5.57 22.89
C ALA A 415 25.17 -5.10 21.89
N VAL A 416 24.62 -3.90 22.08
CA VAL A 416 23.66 -3.26 21.16
C VAL A 416 24.31 -3.00 19.80
N PHE A 417 25.55 -2.52 19.77
CA PHE A 417 26.30 -2.33 18.52
C PHE A 417 26.52 -3.65 17.78
N ALA A 418 26.95 -4.70 18.49
CA ALA A 418 27.12 -6.03 17.91
C ALA A 418 25.79 -6.61 17.37
N ALA A 419 24.70 -6.46 18.14
CA ALA A 419 23.36 -6.90 17.73
C ALA A 419 22.82 -6.11 16.53
N SER A 420 23.14 -4.81 16.43
CA SER A 420 22.77 -3.98 15.28
C SER A 420 23.41 -4.49 13.98
N LYS A 421 24.69 -4.89 14.04
CA LYS A 421 25.37 -5.54 12.90
C LYS A 421 24.80 -6.91 12.59
N GLU A 422 24.38 -7.67 13.61
CA GLU A 422 23.69 -8.94 13.41
C GLU A 422 22.33 -8.77 12.71
N CYS A 423 21.55 -7.75 13.08
CA CYS A 423 20.29 -7.40 12.42
C CYS A 423 20.49 -7.03 10.95
N GLN A 424 21.48 -6.17 10.64
CA GLN A 424 21.83 -5.83 9.25
C GLN A 424 22.20 -7.08 8.45
N ARG A 425 23.07 -7.94 9.02
CA ARG A 425 23.48 -9.19 8.38
C ARG A 425 22.30 -10.14 8.15
N TYR A 426 21.37 -10.23 9.11
CA TYR A 426 20.16 -11.03 8.94
C TYR A 426 19.30 -10.51 7.79
N SER A 427 19.08 -9.20 7.68
CA SER A 427 18.30 -8.64 6.58
C SER A 427 18.94 -8.90 5.22
N THR A 428 20.26 -8.73 5.08
CA THR A 428 20.96 -8.99 3.82
C THR A 428 20.88 -10.46 3.44
N ASN A 429 21.16 -11.34 4.41
CA ASN A 429 21.02 -12.79 4.25
C ASN A 429 19.61 -13.22 3.83
N LEU A 430 18.59 -12.56 4.37
CA LEU A 430 17.20 -12.85 4.04
C LEU A 430 16.89 -12.45 2.59
N ALA A 431 17.33 -11.26 2.16
CA ALA A 431 17.16 -10.80 0.78
C ALA A 431 17.89 -11.72 -0.22
N GLU A 432 19.14 -12.10 0.07
CA GLU A 432 19.91 -13.05 -0.73
C GLU A 432 19.20 -14.41 -0.84
N ALA A 433 18.72 -14.95 0.29
CA ALA A 433 18.02 -16.23 0.31
C ALA A 433 16.68 -16.19 -0.44
N ILE A 434 15.94 -15.07 -0.35
CA ILE A 434 14.70 -14.86 -1.12
C ILE A 434 15.01 -14.83 -2.62
N ASN A 435 16.01 -14.06 -3.05
CA ASN A 435 16.41 -13.96 -4.46
C ASN A 435 16.89 -15.31 -5.01
N LEU A 436 17.67 -16.05 -4.24
CA LEU A 436 18.12 -17.40 -4.59
C LEU A 436 16.92 -18.36 -4.75
N PHE A 437 15.96 -18.31 -3.83
CA PHE A 437 14.77 -19.15 -3.87
C PHE A 437 13.86 -18.80 -5.06
N ARG A 438 13.70 -17.51 -5.36
CA ARG A 438 12.97 -17.01 -6.55
C ARG A 438 13.59 -17.52 -7.84
N LYS A 439 14.91 -17.41 -7.96
CA LYS A 439 15.61 -17.90 -9.14
C LYS A 439 15.47 -19.40 -9.30
N LEU A 440 15.57 -20.15 -8.19
CA LEU A 440 15.30 -21.58 -8.16
C LEU A 440 13.88 -21.89 -8.67
N GLN A 441 12.85 -21.21 -8.15
CA GLN A 441 11.47 -21.42 -8.59
C GLN A 441 11.26 -21.10 -10.08
N SER A 442 11.88 -20.04 -10.59
CA SER A 442 11.75 -19.65 -12.01
C SER A 442 12.21 -20.74 -12.98
N ILE A 443 13.19 -21.57 -12.56
CA ILE A 443 13.76 -22.65 -13.37
C ILE A 443 13.02 -23.97 -13.13
N VAL A 444 12.67 -24.24 -11.87
CA VAL A 444 12.09 -25.52 -11.42
C VAL A 444 10.60 -25.61 -11.74
N SER A 445 9.86 -24.52 -11.57
CA SER A 445 8.40 -24.48 -11.70
C SER A 445 7.94 -23.08 -12.10
N PRO A 446 8.12 -22.67 -13.37
CA PRO A 446 7.79 -21.33 -13.84
C PRO A 446 6.31 -20.97 -13.65
N GLN A 447 5.42 -21.96 -13.63
CA GLN A 447 3.99 -21.76 -13.33
C GLN A 447 3.76 -21.37 -11.86
N GLN A 448 4.44 -22.03 -10.92
CA GLN A 448 4.31 -21.75 -9.48
C GLN A 448 5.14 -20.54 -9.02
N ALA A 449 6.21 -20.20 -9.74
CA ALA A 449 7.07 -19.06 -9.43
C ALA A 449 6.31 -17.72 -9.46
N ASN A 450 5.31 -17.62 -10.35
CA ASN A 450 4.49 -16.42 -10.53
C ASN A 450 3.22 -16.41 -9.67
N GLU A 451 2.90 -17.49 -8.95
CA GLU A 451 1.67 -17.56 -8.14
C GLU A 451 1.75 -16.74 -6.86
N ILE A 452 2.93 -16.66 -6.24
CA ILE A 452 3.14 -15.94 -4.98
C ILE A 452 4.18 -14.85 -5.24
N PRO A 453 3.85 -13.55 -5.13
CA PRO A 453 4.81 -12.44 -5.30
C PRO A 453 5.86 -12.35 -4.18
N THR A 454 7.01 -11.71 -4.43
CA THR A 454 8.14 -11.62 -3.48
C THR A 454 7.77 -11.01 -2.14
N TYR A 455 6.92 -10.00 -2.16
CA TYR A 455 6.45 -9.32 -0.95
C TYR A 455 5.59 -10.23 -0.05
N GLU A 456 4.82 -11.17 -0.62
CA GLU A 456 4.04 -12.14 0.14
C GLU A 456 4.92 -13.27 0.68
N LEU A 457 5.92 -13.69 -0.10
CA LEU A 457 6.95 -14.63 0.35
C LEU A 457 7.73 -14.08 1.55
N TYR A 458 8.11 -12.80 1.49
CA TYR A 458 8.80 -12.10 2.58
C TYR A 458 8.04 -12.19 3.89
N SER A 459 6.76 -11.79 3.91
CA SER A 459 5.93 -11.85 5.12
C SER A 459 5.83 -13.28 5.67
N ARG A 460 5.58 -14.26 4.79
CA ARG A 460 5.47 -15.68 5.16
C ARG A 460 6.76 -16.27 5.74
N ILE A 461 7.93 -15.82 5.27
CA ILE A 461 9.22 -16.23 5.83
C ILE A 461 9.41 -15.63 7.23
N LEU A 462 9.06 -14.36 7.43
CA LEU A 462 9.18 -13.70 8.73
C LEU A 462 8.29 -14.33 9.81
N TRP A 463 7.11 -14.85 9.44
CA TRP A 463 6.27 -15.67 10.32
C TRP A 463 6.93 -17.00 10.75
N GLY A 464 7.92 -17.49 10.01
CA GLY A 464 8.65 -18.72 10.33
C GLY A 464 8.07 -20.03 9.78
N GLU A 465 6.93 -19.96 9.11
CA GLU A 465 6.20 -21.15 8.64
C GLU A 465 6.58 -21.60 7.24
N PHE A 466 7.32 -20.78 6.49
CA PHE A 466 7.51 -21.02 5.05
C PHE A 466 8.15 -22.40 4.75
N THR A 467 9.12 -22.83 5.56
CA THR A 467 9.84 -24.09 5.36
C THR A 467 9.01 -25.35 5.61
N THR A 468 7.89 -25.24 6.34
CA THR A 468 6.99 -26.37 6.62
C THR A 468 5.88 -26.51 5.58
N ARG A 469 5.63 -25.48 4.77
CA ARG A 469 4.55 -25.44 3.79
C ARG A 469 4.79 -26.38 2.60
N PRO A 470 3.71 -26.85 1.95
CA PRO A 470 3.80 -27.68 0.75
C PRO A 470 4.61 -27.01 -0.36
N ALA A 471 4.42 -25.71 -0.60
CA ALA A 471 5.12 -24.98 -1.66
C ALA A 471 6.66 -25.08 -1.57
N PHE A 472 7.24 -25.00 -0.38
CA PHE A 472 8.69 -25.17 -0.19
C PHE A 472 9.13 -26.62 -0.44
N ARG A 473 8.37 -27.59 0.10
CA ARG A 473 8.67 -29.02 -0.08
C ARG A 473 8.54 -29.44 -1.55
N ASP A 474 7.53 -28.95 -2.23
CA ASP A 474 7.26 -29.20 -3.64
C ASP A 474 8.35 -28.60 -4.52
N ALA A 475 8.84 -27.39 -4.20
CA ALA A 475 9.99 -26.81 -4.88
C ALA A 475 11.24 -27.70 -4.72
N MET A 476 11.57 -28.14 -3.49
CA MET A 476 12.74 -29.02 -3.27
C MET A 476 12.59 -30.40 -3.94
N LEU A 477 11.40 -31.00 -3.88
CA LEU A 477 11.09 -32.26 -4.54
C LEU A 477 11.14 -32.15 -6.06
N THR A 478 10.68 -31.02 -6.61
CA THR A 478 10.71 -30.78 -8.05
C THR A 478 12.15 -30.57 -8.50
N THR A 479 12.98 -29.81 -7.77
CA THR A 479 14.42 -29.68 -8.05
C THR A 479 15.10 -31.05 -8.16
N LYS A 480 14.72 -32.02 -7.31
CA LYS A 480 15.23 -33.39 -7.35
C LYS A 480 14.83 -34.17 -8.62
N LYS A 481 13.70 -33.80 -9.23
CA LYS A 481 13.08 -34.44 -10.40
C LYS A 481 13.39 -33.75 -11.73
N ILE A 482 14.25 -32.74 -11.75
CA ILE A 482 14.60 -32.01 -12.98
C ILE A 482 15.54 -32.85 -13.86
N SER A 483 15.45 -32.64 -15.19
CA SER A 483 16.38 -33.20 -16.18
C SER A 483 17.81 -32.70 -15.99
N SER A 484 18.80 -33.48 -16.39
CA SER A 484 20.22 -33.12 -16.25
C SER A 484 20.60 -31.77 -16.86
N GLU A 485 20.09 -31.42 -18.04
CA GLU A 485 20.35 -30.14 -18.71
C GLU A 485 19.85 -28.95 -17.88
N LYS A 486 18.56 -28.95 -17.53
CA LYS A 486 17.95 -27.92 -16.66
C LYS A 486 18.59 -27.85 -15.28
N PHE A 487 19.07 -28.97 -14.74
CA PHE A 487 19.78 -28.98 -13.45
C PHE A 487 21.16 -28.30 -13.57
N LEU A 488 21.87 -28.47 -14.69
CA LEU A 488 23.10 -27.73 -14.97
C LEU A 488 22.82 -26.23 -15.14
N THR A 489 21.76 -25.86 -15.86
CA THR A 489 21.30 -24.46 -15.95
C THR A 489 20.96 -23.90 -14.58
N LEU A 490 20.31 -24.69 -13.71
CA LEU A 490 20.02 -24.29 -12.34
C LEU A 490 21.32 -24.04 -11.54
N LEU A 491 22.27 -24.96 -11.56
CA LEU A 491 23.51 -24.80 -10.80
C LEU A 491 24.34 -23.60 -11.25
N THR A 492 24.48 -23.41 -12.56
CA THR A 492 25.21 -22.28 -13.14
C THR A 492 24.57 -20.95 -12.78
N THR A 493 23.25 -20.81 -12.99
CA THR A 493 22.52 -19.57 -12.64
C THR A 493 22.48 -19.29 -11.15
N LEU A 494 22.39 -20.31 -10.29
CA LEU A 494 22.44 -20.12 -8.84
C LEU A 494 23.86 -19.83 -8.33
N SER A 495 24.91 -20.31 -9.01
CA SER A 495 26.30 -19.98 -8.66
C SER A 495 26.71 -18.55 -8.99
N GLU A 496 26.04 -17.91 -9.95
CA GLU A 496 26.26 -16.49 -10.29
C GLU A 496 25.73 -15.53 -9.22
N LEU A 497 24.79 -15.99 -8.39
CA LEU A 497 24.20 -15.17 -7.33
C LEU A 497 25.08 -15.14 -6.07
N PRO A 498 25.21 -13.98 -5.40
CA PRO A 498 25.99 -13.87 -4.18
C PRO A 498 25.33 -14.71 -3.08
N SER A 499 25.95 -15.83 -2.73
CA SER A 499 25.51 -16.70 -1.64
C SER A 499 26.66 -17.52 -1.08
N GLU A 500 26.54 -17.97 0.18
CA GLU A 500 27.48 -18.93 0.79
C GLU A 500 27.55 -20.29 0.05
N LEU A 501 26.60 -20.54 -0.85
CA LEU A 501 26.54 -21.76 -1.64
C LEU A 501 27.19 -21.61 -3.03
N SER A 502 27.52 -20.40 -3.48
CA SER A 502 27.97 -20.15 -4.87
C SER A 502 29.16 -21.03 -5.28
N GLU A 503 30.18 -21.11 -4.42
CA GLU A 503 31.38 -21.93 -4.66
C GLU A 503 31.05 -23.43 -4.72
N LYS A 504 30.21 -23.92 -3.80
CA LYS A 504 29.78 -25.33 -3.78
C LYS A 504 28.92 -25.67 -5.00
N LEU A 505 28.05 -24.76 -5.42
CA LEU A 505 27.18 -24.91 -6.59
C LEU A 505 28.00 -24.88 -7.89
N SER A 506 29.03 -24.04 -7.97
CA SER A 506 29.98 -24.01 -9.10
C SER A 506 30.72 -25.34 -9.24
N ILE A 507 31.27 -25.86 -8.14
CA ILE A 507 31.96 -27.16 -8.14
C ILE A 507 31.01 -28.29 -8.56
N ALA A 508 29.75 -28.23 -8.11
CA ALA A 508 28.74 -29.18 -8.54
C ALA A 508 28.39 -29.03 -10.03
N ALA A 509 28.33 -27.80 -10.56
CA ALA A 509 28.07 -27.53 -11.98
C ALA A 509 29.15 -28.13 -12.86
N ASP A 510 30.42 -27.91 -12.53
CA ASP A 510 31.58 -28.45 -13.27
C ASP A 510 31.54 -29.99 -13.35
N LYS A 511 31.25 -30.64 -12.22
CA LYS A 511 31.11 -32.10 -12.16
C LYS A 511 29.91 -32.63 -12.95
N VAL A 512 28.78 -31.93 -12.93
CA VAL A 512 27.62 -32.31 -13.76
C VAL A 512 27.96 -32.16 -15.24
N GLN A 513 28.67 -31.11 -15.63
CA GLN A 513 29.09 -30.87 -17.01
C GLN A 513 30.09 -31.94 -17.50
N GLU A 514 31.05 -32.33 -16.67
CA GLU A 514 31.98 -33.42 -16.95
C GLU A 514 31.21 -34.74 -17.20
N LEU A 515 30.34 -35.13 -16.27
CA LEU A 515 29.52 -36.35 -16.37
C LEU A 515 28.58 -36.34 -17.59
N GLN A 516 28.05 -35.17 -17.99
CA GLN A 516 27.26 -35.02 -19.21
C GLN A 516 28.09 -35.24 -20.47
N SER A 517 29.30 -34.65 -20.52
CA SER A 517 30.19 -34.76 -21.68
C SER A 517 30.67 -36.19 -21.91
N GLU A 518 31.01 -36.92 -20.84
CA GLU A 518 31.44 -38.32 -20.91
C GLU A 518 30.33 -39.27 -21.38
N LYS A 519 29.09 -38.99 -21.02
CA LYS A 519 27.94 -39.82 -21.38
C LYS A 519 27.38 -39.48 -22.76
N ALA A 520 27.43 -38.20 -23.15
CA ALA A 520 27.17 -37.74 -24.50
C ALA A 520 28.15 -38.35 -25.52
N ALA A 521 29.43 -38.50 -25.15
CA ALA A 521 30.42 -39.23 -25.96
C ALA A 521 30.07 -40.71 -26.20
N LYS A 522 29.22 -41.31 -25.34
CA LYS A 522 28.71 -42.68 -25.45
C LYS A 522 27.29 -42.76 -26.05
N GLY A 523 26.74 -41.64 -26.53
CA GLY A 523 25.44 -41.58 -27.22
C GLY A 523 24.21 -41.70 -26.30
N SER A 524 24.33 -41.42 -25.00
CA SER A 524 23.21 -41.48 -24.04
C SER A 524 23.20 -40.29 -23.07
N SER A 525 22.03 -39.91 -22.55
CA SER A 525 21.87 -38.82 -21.58
C SER A 525 21.90 -39.33 -20.14
N LEU A 526 22.29 -38.47 -19.18
CA LEU A 526 22.20 -38.79 -17.75
C LEU A 526 20.73 -38.98 -17.34
N VAL A 527 20.44 -40.05 -16.61
CA VAL A 527 19.09 -40.38 -16.14
C VAL A 527 19.08 -40.30 -14.62
N SER A 528 18.25 -39.42 -14.07
CA SER A 528 17.99 -39.37 -12.62
C SER A 528 16.94 -40.42 -12.25
N GLU A 529 17.13 -41.08 -11.09
CA GLU A 529 16.13 -42.01 -10.51
C GLU A 529 14.75 -41.35 -10.35
N PHE A 530 14.69 -40.03 -10.22
CA PHE A 530 13.46 -39.29 -9.92
C PHE A 530 12.72 -38.82 -11.18
N VAL A 531 13.27 -39.02 -12.38
CA VAL A 531 12.68 -38.61 -13.67
C VAL A 531 11.95 -39.80 -14.31
N LEU A 532 10.62 -39.75 -14.33
CA LEU A 532 9.80 -40.69 -15.08
C LEU A 532 9.72 -40.23 -16.56
N PRO A 533 9.87 -41.12 -17.55
CA PRO A 533 9.62 -40.78 -18.95
C PRO A 533 8.16 -40.35 -19.15
N ASP A 534 7.93 -39.28 -19.91
CA ASP A 534 6.59 -38.77 -20.23
C ASP A 534 5.75 -39.87 -20.90
N SER A 535 4.77 -40.41 -20.15
CA SER A 535 3.77 -41.32 -20.68
C SER A 535 2.44 -41.04 -20.00
N HIS A 536 1.48 -40.58 -20.80
CA HIS A 536 0.13 -40.25 -20.35
C HIS A 536 -0.58 -41.53 -19.87
N ARG A 537 -0.95 -41.57 -18.58
CA ARG A 537 -1.66 -42.63 -17.82
C ARG A 537 -0.78 -43.71 -17.22
N THR A 538 -0.44 -43.56 -15.93
CA THR A 538 -0.07 -44.71 -15.08
C THR A 538 -0.61 -44.57 -13.65
N THR A 539 -0.95 -45.70 -13.03
CA THR A 539 -1.40 -45.79 -11.64
C THR A 539 -0.19 -45.82 -10.68
N VAL A 540 -0.37 -45.42 -9.42
CA VAL A 540 0.71 -45.32 -8.41
C VAL A 540 1.52 -46.61 -8.25
N LYS A 541 0.88 -47.78 -8.39
CA LYS A 541 1.57 -49.09 -8.33
C LYS A 541 2.48 -49.34 -9.55
N SER A 542 2.07 -48.93 -10.75
CA SER A 542 2.90 -49.04 -11.96
C SER A 542 4.09 -48.07 -11.99
N GLY A 543 3.99 -46.91 -11.32
CA GLY A 543 5.10 -45.97 -11.18
C GLY A 543 6.23 -46.51 -10.30
N ARG A 544 5.88 -47.15 -9.17
CA ARG A 544 6.86 -47.76 -8.24
C ARG A 544 7.69 -48.88 -8.89
N VAL A 545 7.02 -49.78 -9.62
CA VAL A 545 7.68 -50.90 -10.32
C VAL A 545 8.65 -50.39 -11.40
N ARG A 546 8.31 -49.31 -12.11
CA ARG A 546 9.19 -48.70 -13.13
C ARG A 546 10.41 -47.99 -12.55
N LEU A 547 10.26 -47.35 -11.38
CA LEU A 547 11.39 -46.76 -10.65
C LEU A 547 12.37 -47.85 -10.19
N ASP A 548 11.85 -49.00 -9.74
CA ASP A 548 12.68 -50.15 -9.36
C ASP A 548 13.37 -50.81 -10.57
N GLU A 549 12.72 -50.85 -11.74
CA GLU A 549 13.35 -51.24 -13.01
C GLU A 549 14.43 -50.25 -13.47
N GLN A 550 14.22 -48.93 -13.33
CA GLN A 550 15.22 -47.91 -13.65
C GLN A 550 16.43 -48.00 -12.72
N LYS A 551 16.24 -48.20 -11.41
CA LYS A 551 17.34 -48.48 -10.46
C LYS A 551 18.21 -49.65 -10.89
N SER A 552 17.59 -50.72 -11.42
CA SER A 552 18.32 -51.91 -11.89
C SER A 552 19.14 -51.69 -13.17
N LYS A 553 18.86 -50.62 -13.92
CA LYS A 553 19.51 -50.26 -15.20
C LYS A 553 20.43 -49.04 -15.12
N MET A 554 20.64 -48.47 -13.92
CA MET A 554 21.47 -47.28 -13.74
C MET A 554 22.97 -47.58 -13.92
N THR A 555 23.65 -46.71 -14.67
CA THR A 555 25.11 -46.78 -14.84
C THR A 555 25.81 -46.22 -13.60
N SER A 556 27.10 -46.55 -13.38
CA SER A 556 27.91 -45.92 -12.31
C SER A 556 27.87 -44.38 -12.36
N GLN A 557 27.93 -43.80 -13.56
CA GLN A 557 27.82 -42.35 -13.80
C GLN A 557 26.45 -41.77 -13.41
N ASP A 558 25.35 -42.52 -13.61
CA ASP A 558 24.01 -42.10 -13.18
C ASP A 558 23.87 -42.11 -11.65
N THR A 559 24.56 -43.03 -10.98
CA THR A 559 24.57 -43.12 -9.51
C THR A 559 25.37 -41.97 -8.89
N GLU A 560 26.47 -41.58 -9.52
CA GLU A 560 27.27 -40.41 -9.11
C GLU A 560 26.50 -39.10 -9.32
N TYR A 561 25.86 -38.94 -10.48
CA TYR A 561 24.96 -37.81 -10.75
C TYR A 561 23.81 -37.75 -9.73
N GLN A 562 23.20 -38.87 -9.36
CA GLN A 562 22.13 -38.90 -8.35
C GLN A 562 22.61 -38.50 -6.96
N LYS A 563 23.81 -38.95 -6.56
CA LYS A 563 24.43 -38.53 -5.29
C LYS A 563 24.67 -37.04 -5.27
N LEU A 564 25.14 -36.47 -6.38
CA LEU A 564 25.36 -35.04 -6.53
C LEU A 564 24.05 -34.26 -6.41
N VAL A 565 23.00 -34.65 -7.16
CA VAL A 565 21.66 -34.03 -7.06
C VAL A 565 21.13 -34.09 -5.63
N THR A 566 21.25 -35.24 -4.95
CA THR A 566 20.75 -35.39 -3.58
C THR A 566 21.56 -34.53 -2.60
N SER A 567 22.88 -34.46 -2.75
CA SER A 567 23.74 -33.60 -1.93
C SER A 567 23.40 -32.13 -2.12
N THR A 568 23.29 -31.66 -3.36
CA THR A 568 22.95 -30.27 -3.66
C THR A 568 21.58 -29.89 -3.11
N VAL A 569 20.56 -30.73 -3.27
CA VAL A 569 19.22 -30.46 -2.73
C VAL A 569 19.25 -30.42 -1.19
N GLN A 570 20.03 -31.31 -0.55
CA GLN A 570 20.20 -31.28 0.91
C GLN A 570 20.92 -30.01 1.37
N ASP A 571 21.94 -29.56 0.65
CA ASP A 571 22.66 -28.32 0.93
C ASP A 571 21.73 -27.10 0.80
N LEU A 572 20.93 -27.04 -0.27
CA LEU A 572 19.91 -26.00 -0.49
C LEU A 572 18.86 -26.01 0.63
N GLU A 573 18.32 -27.18 0.97
CA GLU A 573 17.30 -27.32 2.02
C GLU A 573 17.86 -26.87 3.39
N THR A 574 19.10 -27.25 3.69
CA THR A 574 19.77 -26.86 4.94
C THR A 574 20.05 -25.36 4.97
N TYR A 575 20.49 -24.78 3.85
CA TYR A 575 20.71 -23.34 3.72
C TYR A 575 19.42 -22.55 3.94
N PHE A 576 18.34 -22.89 3.22
CA PHE A 576 17.06 -22.19 3.37
C PHE A 576 16.48 -22.35 4.78
N LYS A 577 16.54 -23.54 5.39
CA LYS A 577 16.10 -23.72 6.79
C LYS A 577 16.91 -22.89 7.79
N ASN A 578 18.18 -22.64 7.51
CA ASN A 578 19.03 -21.82 8.36
C ASN A 578 18.77 -20.32 8.20
N LYS A 579 18.50 -19.86 6.96
CA LYS A 579 18.30 -18.44 6.63
C LYS A 579 16.86 -17.98 6.81
N PHE A 580 15.86 -18.83 6.54
CA PHE A 580 14.42 -18.55 6.73
C PHE A 580 13.97 -18.79 8.17
N LYS A 581 14.71 -18.24 9.13
CA LYS A 581 14.31 -18.23 10.54
C LYS A 581 13.48 -16.98 10.84
N PRO A 582 12.54 -17.06 11.80
CA PRO A 582 11.82 -15.87 12.28
C PRO A 582 12.77 -14.78 12.76
N TYR A 583 12.42 -13.52 12.48
CA TYR A 583 13.15 -12.35 12.94
C TYR A 583 13.08 -12.17 14.47
N THR A 584 12.06 -12.74 15.12
CA THR A 584 11.85 -12.69 16.58
C THR A 584 12.97 -13.36 17.40
N ASN A 585 13.81 -14.17 16.76
CA ASN A 585 14.95 -14.83 17.41
C ASN A 585 16.15 -13.89 17.59
N ILE A 586 16.09 -12.66 17.07
CA ILE A 586 17.22 -11.74 17.02
C ILE A 586 17.04 -10.66 18.07
N PHE A 587 18.09 -10.40 18.85
CA PHE A 587 18.07 -9.30 19.81
C PHE A 587 17.95 -7.95 19.07
N LEU A 588 17.08 -7.05 19.56
CA LEU A 588 16.74 -5.74 18.98
C LEU A 588 15.85 -5.77 17.74
N HIS A 589 15.21 -6.89 17.42
CA HIS A 589 14.36 -6.99 16.25
C HIS A 589 13.23 -5.93 16.23
N GLU A 590 12.76 -5.47 17.39
CA GLU A 590 11.71 -4.46 17.53
C GLU A 590 12.11 -3.08 17.00
N ILE A 591 13.42 -2.80 16.90
CA ILE A 591 13.95 -1.54 16.40
C ILE A 591 14.15 -1.63 14.87
N PHE A 592 14.58 -2.79 14.37
CA PHE A 592 14.87 -2.98 12.94
C PHE A 592 13.65 -3.41 12.12
N PHE A 593 12.60 -3.94 12.75
CA PHE A 593 11.36 -4.35 12.11
C PHE A 593 10.15 -3.60 12.69
N TYR A 594 9.47 -2.81 11.87
CA TYR A 594 8.24 -2.14 12.25
C TYR A 594 7.03 -3.06 12.03
N ASP A 595 6.41 -3.54 13.12
CA ASP A 595 5.29 -4.49 13.07
C ASP A 595 4.03 -4.02 13.83
N LEU A 596 3.87 -2.71 14.05
CA LEU A 596 2.71 -2.18 14.75
C LEU A 596 1.52 -1.98 13.79
N LYS A 597 0.54 -2.90 13.85
CA LYS A 597 -0.61 -2.93 12.95
C LYS A 597 -1.64 -1.81 13.21
N SER A 598 -1.84 -1.38 14.46
CA SER A 598 -2.96 -0.51 14.81
C SER A 598 -2.92 0.88 14.15
N PRO A 599 -1.79 1.63 14.10
CA PRO A 599 -1.75 2.93 13.43
C PRO A 599 -2.03 2.82 11.93
N HIS A 600 -1.49 1.80 11.27
CA HIS A 600 -1.74 1.58 9.85
C HIS A 600 -3.19 1.26 9.55
N SER A 601 -3.78 0.36 10.34
CA SER A 601 -5.18 -0.05 10.14
C SER A 601 -6.13 1.13 10.36
N GLN A 602 -5.87 1.97 11.38
CA GLN A 602 -6.70 3.14 11.66
C GLN A 602 -6.63 4.22 10.57
N VAL A 603 -5.46 4.44 9.97
CA VAL A 603 -5.27 5.48 8.94
C VAL A 603 -5.65 5.01 7.54
N PHE A 604 -5.21 3.82 7.12
CA PHE A 604 -5.39 3.35 5.75
C PHE A 604 -6.63 2.47 5.54
N ALA A 605 -7.19 1.92 6.63
CA ALA A 605 -8.40 1.12 6.63
C ALA A 605 -9.38 1.61 7.70
N ALA A 606 -9.60 2.93 7.74
CA ALA A 606 -10.50 3.55 8.70
C ALA A 606 -11.90 2.92 8.62
N LYS A 607 -12.42 2.49 9.78
CA LYS A 607 -13.74 1.89 9.93
C LYS A 607 -14.69 2.83 10.67
N PRO A 608 -15.07 4.00 10.09
CA PRO A 608 -15.85 5.00 10.81
C PRO A 608 -17.24 4.48 11.22
N ARG A 609 -17.88 3.67 10.37
CA ARG A 609 -19.19 3.11 10.66
C ARG A 609 -19.16 2.14 11.85
N PRO A 610 -18.34 1.07 11.88
CA PRO A 610 -18.20 0.24 13.07
C PRO A 610 -17.86 1.02 14.34
N SER A 611 -17.00 2.05 14.26
CA SER A 611 -16.67 2.89 15.41
C SER A 611 -17.89 3.67 15.94
N VAL A 612 -18.69 4.28 15.06
CA VAL A 612 -19.92 4.98 15.44
C VAL A 612 -20.96 4.00 15.98
N GLU A 613 -21.14 2.85 15.33
CA GLU A 613 -22.09 1.82 15.79
C GLU A 613 -21.68 1.25 17.16
N ARG A 614 -20.37 1.05 17.41
CA ARG A 614 -19.86 0.63 18.71
C ARG A 614 -20.04 1.72 19.76
N ALA A 615 -19.72 2.97 19.45
CA ALA A 615 -19.88 4.08 20.39
C ALA A 615 -21.35 4.29 20.80
N LEU A 616 -22.29 4.15 19.87
CA LEU A 616 -23.72 4.28 20.15
C LEU A 616 -24.32 3.03 20.81
N SER A 617 -23.80 1.83 20.54
CA SER A 617 -24.31 0.60 21.17
C SER A 617 -23.68 0.29 22.52
N ARG A 618 -22.41 0.64 22.72
CA ARG A 618 -21.63 0.43 23.95
C ARG A 618 -20.80 1.69 24.26
N PRO A 619 -21.42 2.74 24.81
CA PRO A 619 -20.70 3.98 25.16
C PRO A 619 -19.66 3.78 26.26
N GLY A 620 -19.81 2.75 27.11
CA GLY A 620 -18.86 2.42 28.18
C GLY A 620 -17.44 2.15 27.69
N ASP A 621 -17.29 1.53 26.51
CA ASP A 621 -15.99 1.20 25.90
C ASP A 621 -15.12 2.45 25.65
N TYR A 622 -15.74 3.62 25.46
CA TYR A 622 -15.03 4.88 25.17
C TYR A 622 -15.00 5.84 26.36
N LEU A 623 -16.07 5.86 27.17
CA LEU A 623 -16.21 6.82 28.27
C LEU A 623 -15.58 6.32 29.57
N GLY A 624 -15.36 5.00 29.73
CA GLY A 624 -14.81 4.43 30.96
C GLY A 624 -15.69 4.72 32.19
N CYS A 625 -16.98 4.97 32.00
CA CYS A 625 -17.95 5.29 33.04
C CYS A 625 -18.42 4.03 33.76
N GLU A 626 -18.51 4.09 35.09
CA GLU A 626 -19.16 3.05 35.91
C GLU A 626 -20.65 2.89 35.58
N CYS A 627 -21.32 3.96 35.14
CA CYS A 627 -22.74 3.94 34.78
C CYS A 627 -23.05 3.38 33.38
N CYS A 628 -22.03 3.13 32.56
CA CYS A 628 -22.18 2.58 31.21
C CYS A 628 -21.31 1.34 30.92
N GLY A 629 -20.41 0.96 31.84
CA GLY A 629 -19.79 -0.36 31.87
C GLY A 629 -20.82 -1.35 32.39
N GLY A 630 -21.31 -2.25 31.53
CA GLY A 630 -22.26 -3.28 31.93
C GLY A 630 -21.71 -4.06 33.12
N GLY A 631 -22.52 -4.22 34.18
CA GLY A 631 -22.18 -5.14 35.26
C GLY A 631 -22.11 -6.55 34.70
N ASN A 632 -20.95 -7.20 34.85
CA ASN A 632 -20.63 -8.61 34.56
C ASN A 632 -21.01 -9.12 33.15
N ASP A 633 -20.01 -9.63 32.43
CA ASP A 633 -20.05 -10.14 31.04
C ASP A 633 -21.06 -11.27 30.70
N ASP A 634 -21.98 -11.64 31.59
CA ASP A 634 -22.92 -12.77 31.41
C ASP A 634 -24.39 -12.35 31.22
N ASP A 635 -24.76 -11.10 31.52
CA ASP A 635 -26.09 -10.56 31.24
C ASP A 635 -26.01 -9.54 30.10
N GLY A 636 -26.69 -9.84 28.98
CA GLY A 636 -26.67 -9.02 27.77
C GLY A 636 -26.86 -7.52 28.05
N ALA A 637 -26.09 -6.68 27.34
CA ALA A 637 -26.03 -5.23 27.49
C ALA A 637 -27.43 -4.58 27.58
N GLY A 638 -27.94 -4.41 28.81
CA GLY A 638 -29.20 -3.77 29.07
C GLY A 638 -29.15 -2.28 28.73
N ILE A 639 -30.25 -1.75 28.20
CA ILE A 639 -30.41 -0.32 27.94
C ILE A 639 -30.52 0.39 29.30
N GLY A 640 -29.45 1.05 29.74
CA GLY A 640 -29.44 1.79 31.00
C GLY A 640 -29.89 3.23 30.80
N GLY A 641 -30.86 3.72 31.60
CA GLY A 641 -31.33 5.11 31.55
C GLY A 641 -30.26 6.17 31.85
N SER A 642 -29.13 5.78 32.46
CA SER A 642 -27.97 6.63 32.73
C SER A 642 -27.01 6.79 31.55
N GLN A 643 -27.25 6.10 30.43
CA GLN A 643 -26.43 6.22 29.22
C GLN A 643 -26.74 7.53 28.48
N PRO A 644 -25.83 8.01 27.61
CA PRO A 644 -26.11 9.15 26.74
C PRO A 644 -27.40 8.94 25.93
N TYR A 645 -28.26 9.97 25.86
CA TYR A 645 -29.58 9.88 25.20
C TYR A 645 -29.52 9.39 23.75
N SER A 646 -28.48 9.77 23.00
CA SER A 646 -28.28 9.33 21.61
C SER A 646 -27.93 7.84 21.50
N ALA A 647 -27.26 7.28 22.51
CA ALA A 647 -26.98 5.84 22.60
C ALA A 647 -28.25 5.06 22.97
N VAL A 648 -29.02 5.56 23.95
CA VAL A 648 -30.33 4.98 24.32
C VAL A 648 -31.26 4.94 23.11
N LEU A 649 -31.41 6.06 22.41
CA LEU A 649 -32.26 6.15 21.22
C LEU A 649 -31.76 5.24 20.09
N TYR A 650 -30.45 5.09 19.93
CA TYR A 650 -29.88 4.16 18.96
C TYR A 650 -30.17 2.70 19.30
N GLN A 651 -30.07 2.29 20.57
CA GLN A 651 -30.39 0.93 21.01
C GLN A 651 -31.88 0.60 20.75
N LEU A 652 -32.79 1.52 21.09
CA LEU A 652 -34.22 1.40 20.74
C LEU A 652 -34.46 1.35 19.23
N TYR A 653 -33.70 2.15 18.47
CA TYR A 653 -33.72 2.13 17.01
C TYR A 653 -33.31 0.76 16.43
N LEU A 654 -32.39 0.04 17.07
CA LEU A 654 -31.98 -1.29 16.60
C LEU A 654 -33.12 -2.30 16.69
N GLU A 655 -33.90 -2.26 17.77
CA GLU A 655 -35.07 -3.12 18.01
C GLU A 655 -36.30 -2.68 17.19
N SER A 656 -36.31 -1.43 16.74
CA SER A 656 -37.42 -0.87 15.96
C SER A 656 -37.51 -1.45 14.54
N PRO A 657 -38.74 -1.59 13.99
CA PRO A 657 -38.98 -2.04 12.62
C PRO A 657 -38.47 -1.03 11.57
N ALA A 658 -38.52 -1.40 10.29
CA ALA A 658 -38.04 -0.54 9.19
C ALA A 658 -38.78 0.81 9.07
N LEU A 659 -40.05 0.85 9.49
CA LEU A 659 -40.85 2.06 9.60
C LEU A 659 -41.23 2.27 11.06
N ILE A 660 -40.73 3.34 11.66
CA ILE A 660 -40.79 3.59 13.10
C ILE A 660 -41.81 4.70 13.36
N GLY A 661 -42.80 4.46 14.23
CA GLY A 661 -43.69 5.52 14.72
C GLY A 661 -42.92 6.45 15.66
N VAL A 662 -42.96 7.77 15.44
CA VAL A 662 -42.24 8.74 16.30
C VAL A 662 -42.78 8.70 17.73
N TYR A 663 -44.09 8.53 17.90
CA TYR A 663 -44.71 8.43 19.22
C TYR A 663 -44.30 7.16 19.97
N ASP A 664 -44.30 6.00 19.29
CA ASP A 664 -43.89 4.72 19.89
C ASP A 664 -42.42 4.77 20.33
N LEU A 665 -41.56 5.38 19.51
CA LEU A 665 -40.15 5.56 19.83
C LEU A 665 -39.94 6.53 21.00
N TRP A 666 -40.70 7.62 21.06
CA TRP A 666 -40.71 8.53 22.21
C TRP A 666 -41.18 7.84 23.48
N SER A 667 -42.27 7.07 23.41
CA SER A 667 -42.80 6.33 24.56
C SER A 667 -41.76 5.33 25.10
N ALA A 668 -41.13 4.55 24.23
CA ALA A 668 -40.06 3.63 24.64
C ALA A 668 -38.85 4.37 25.26
N PHE A 669 -38.45 5.52 24.67
CA PHE A 669 -37.38 6.35 25.20
C PHE A 669 -37.72 6.92 26.60
N ARG A 670 -38.95 7.39 26.79
CA ARG A 670 -39.48 7.88 28.07
C ARG A 670 -39.43 6.78 29.14
N MET A 671 -39.87 5.57 28.82
CA MET A 671 -39.85 4.43 29.75
C MET A 671 -38.42 4.10 30.23
N VAL A 672 -37.46 4.07 29.31
CA VAL A 672 -36.06 3.73 29.64
C VAL A 672 -35.40 4.80 30.51
N CYS A 673 -35.63 6.08 30.23
CA CYS A 673 -34.97 7.17 30.94
C CYS A 673 -35.60 7.46 32.32
N LEU A 674 -36.92 7.30 32.45
CA LEU A 674 -37.64 7.60 33.71
C LEU A 674 -37.83 6.37 34.61
N GLY A 675 -37.73 5.14 34.07
CA GLY A 675 -37.92 3.90 34.84
C GLY A 675 -39.26 3.87 35.56
N ASP A 676 -39.26 3.58 36.86
CA ASP A 676 -40.47 3.51 37.72
C ASP A 676 -41.26 4.84 37.81
N LYS A 677 -40.65 5.97 37.43
CA LYS A 677 -41.34 7.27 37.37
C LYS A 677 -42.19 7.45 36.11
N ALA A 678 -42.06 6.57 35.11
CA ALA A 678 -42.77 6.70 33.84
C ALA A 678 -44.29 6.43 33.95
N ASP A 679 -44.71 5.64 34.95
CA ASP A 679 -46.09 5.23 35.21
C ASP A 679 -46.90 6.23 36.07
N GLN A 680 -46.27 7.30 36.56
CA GLN A 680 -46.97 8.38 37.26
C GLN A 680 -47.64 9.29 36.22
N GLU A 681 -48.91 9.65 36.45
CA GLU A 681 -49.63 10.64 35.61
C GLU A 681 -48.84 11.95 35.64
N ALA A 682 -48.28 12.31 34.49
CA ALA A 682 -47.51 13.54 34.35
C ALA A 682 -48.46 14.73 34.42
N ASP A 683 -48.18 15.68 35.30
CA ASP A 683 -48.86 16.97 35.29
C ASP A 683 -48.32 17.79 34.11
N ASP A 684 -49.17 18.61 33.47
CA ASP A 684 -48.79 19.46 32.31
C ASP A 684 -47.63 20.44 32.62
N ASP A 685 -47.25 20.58 33.89
CA ASP A 685 -46.16 21.41 34.41
C ASP A 685 -44.87 20.63 34.76
N ASP A 686 -44.75 19.36 34.40
CA ASP A 686 -43.53 18.56 34.60
C ASP A 686 -42.37 19.05 33.72
N GLU A 687 -41.56 19.97 34.26
CA GLU A 687 -40.37 20.53 33.60
C GLU A 687 -39.38 19.42 33.19
N GLU A 688 -39.25 18.37 34.00
CA GLU A 688 -38.37 17.21 33.71
C GLU A 688 -38.79 16.46 32.43
N GLU A 689 -40.09 16.29 32.18
CA GLU A 689 -40.59 15.61 30.98
C GLU A 689 -40.40 16.48 29.72
N LYS A 690 -40.63 17.79 29.83
CA LYS A 690 -40.37 18.74 28.74
C LYS A 690 -38.89 18.79 28.36
N GLU A 691 -38.00 18.74 29.36
CA GLU A 691 -36.56 18.63 29.12
C GLU A 691 -36.21 17.31 28.44
N LEU A 692 -36.75 16.18 28.91
CA LEU A 692 -36.51 14.87 28.30
C LEU A 692 -37.02 14.83 26.85
N GLN A 693 -38.15 15.47 26.55
CA GLN A 693 -38.69 15.58 25.20
C GLN A 693 -37.76 16.40 24.29
N ALA A 694 -37.18 17.49 24.79
CA ALA A 694 -36.18 18.26 24.07
C ALA A 694 -34.91 17.42 23.79
N GLN A 695 -34.46 16.61 24.77
CA GLN A 695 -33.33 15.70 24.60
C GLN A 695 -33.62 14.60 23.60
N PHE A 696 -34.84 14.06 23.56
CA PHE A 696 -35.27 13.11 22.54
C PHE A 696 -35.20 13.70 21.14
N TYR A 697 -35.75 14.90 20.92
CA TYR A 697 -35.67 15.56 19.62
C TYR A 697 -34.24 15.87 19.20
N ARG A 698 -33.37 16.21 20.17
CA ARG A 698 -31.94 16.37 19.92
C ARG A 698 -31.29 15.06 19.50
N ALA A 699 -31.47 13.98 20.27
CA ALA A 699 -30.94 12.66 19.94
C ALA A 699 -31.44 12.18 18.57
N LEU A 700 -32.71 12.42 18.25
CA LEU A 700 -33.30 12.12 16.95
C LEU A 700 -32.66 12.94 15.82
N ALA A 701 -32.39 14.22 16.06
CA ALA A 701 -31.69 15.08 15.11
C ALA A 701 -30.24 14.61 14.89
N GLU A 702 -29.56 14.15 15.93
CA GLU A 702 -28.21 13.57 15.85
C GLU A 702 -28.22 12.26 15.05
N LEU A 703 -29.16 11.34 15.30
CA LEU A 703 -29.32 10.12 14.50
C LEU A 703 -29.65 10.42 13.03
N ARG A 704 -30.45 11.46 12.77
CA ARG A 704 -30.73 11.93 11.41
C ARG A 704 -29.49 12.51 10.74
N TYR A 705 -28.70 13.29 11.48
CA TYR A 705 -27.44 13.87 10.99
C TYR A 705 -26.42 12.78 10.63
N LEU A 706 -26.33 11.73 11.45
CA LEU A 706 -25.49 10.55 11.20
C LEU A 706 -26.03 9.64 10.08
N GLY A 707 -27.24 9.89 9.57
CA GLY A 707 -27.84 9.16 8.47
C GLY A 707 -28.54 7.85 8.84
N PHE A 708 -28.82 7.61 10.13
CA PHE A 708 -29.55 6.40 10.57
C PHE A 708 -31.05 6.47 10.27
N VAL A 709 -31.64 7.67 10.35
CA VAL A 709 -33.09 7.86 10.18
C VAL A 709 -33.41 8.97 9.19
N LYS A 710 -34.55 8.87 8.51
CA LYS A 710 -35.13 9.93 7.68
C LYS A 710 -36.64 9.99 7.85
N TYR A 711 -37.23 11.17 7.78
CA TYR A 711 -38.68 11.31 7.80
C TYR A 711 -39.34 10.60 6.60
N SER A 712 -40.38 9.83 6.88
CA SER A 712 -41.18 9.18 5.84
C SER A 712 -41.98 10.22 5.06
N LYS A 713 -41.89 10.16 3.73
CA LYS A 713 -42.79 10.91 2.84
C LYS A 713 -44.16 10.24 2.67
N LYS A 714 -44.28 8.96 3.05
CA LYS A 714 -45.47 8.13 2.80
C LYS A 714 -46.47 8.14 3.95
N LYS A 715 -46.00 8.30 5.20
CA LYS A 715 -46.83 8.28 6.40
C LYS A 715 -46.37 9.40 7.33
N THR A 716 -47.31 10.22 7.77
CA THR A 716 -47.06 11.31 8.73
C THR A 716 -46.57 10.73 10.06
N ASP A 717 -45.68 11.43 10.75
CA ASP A 717 -45.14 11.05 12.06
C ASP A 717 -44.42 9.68 12.11
N HIS A 718 -43.87 9.26 10.97
CA HIS A 718 -43.05 8.05 10.88
C HIS A 718 -41.64 8.36 10.39
N LEU A 719 -40.68 7.60 10.91
CA LEU A 719 -39.29 7.58 10.50
C LEU A 719 -39.02 6.33 9.68
N VAL A 720 -38.11 6.44 8.72
CA VAL A 720 -37.58 5.33 7.92
C VAL A 720 -36.20 4.99 8.43
N LYS A 721 -35.99 3.72 8.76
CA LYS A 721 -34.71 3.12 9.12
C LYS A 721 -33.82 3.03 7.88
N LEU A 722 -32.62 3.61 7.93
CA LEU A 722 -31.70 3.65 6.78
C LEU A 722 -30.48 2.73 6.93
N ALA A 723 -30.13 2.34 8.16
CA ALA A 723 -28.95 1.51 8.42
C ALA A 723 -29.23 0.42 9.46
N TRP A 724 -28.62 -0.75 9.28
CA TRP A 724 -28.70 -1.88 10.21
C TRP A 724 -27.32 -2.20 10.76
N LYS A 725 -27.25 -2.61 12.02
CA LYS A 725 -25.98 -2.99 12.66
C LYS A 725 -25.46 -4.29 12.04
N GLY A 726 -24.16 -4.37 11.79
CA GLY A 726 -23.49 -5.59 11.33
C GLY A 726 -23.55 -5.88 9.82
N LEU A 727 -23.93 -4.88 9.01
CA LEU A 727 -23.90 -4.93 7.53
C LEU A 727 -22.64 -4.32 6.93
#